data_AF-A0A2A4B4K6-F1
#
_entry.id   AF-A0A2A4B4K6-F1
#
_cell.length_a   1.000
_cell.length_b   1.000
_cell.length_c   1.000
_cell.angle_alpha   90.00
_cell.angle_beta   90.00
_cell.angle_gamma   90.00
#
_symmetry.space_group_name_H-M   'P 1'
#
loop_
_entity.id
_entity.type
_entity.pdbx_description
1 polymer ?
#
loop_
_entity_poly.entity_id
_entity_poly.type
_entity_poly.pdbx_seq_one_letter_code
_entity_poly.pdbx_strand_id
1 'polypeptide(L)'
;MAVHDFGSLQDILLDLTKLEAEPPAADGLFDRLTQILLASRASGRLHSLPDAMALFRHVLRRQSLRAGQQAQLRVPSGAGWPSRDDWAVFGIRAHSEANGHFLVEARPWRAAWLEDSDNPVFEDVFAERNVRLDWQRPIDPFLGEASGFDTYVSPGQREAVRSAFLLPPGETLVVALPTGSGKSFVAQAPVLARGLEGGLSLCVVPTTALVLDQARQMKQMLKRRFPRREVPALAWHAGLGAEERAAIKTAIREGRQGILYCSPEAVTGALLPSLYDAARAGLISYLIVDEAHLVSQWGDGFRPAFQMLAGVRRGLLAACPGGRRFRTILMSATLTPDTVETIDALFGPARTVQMVASVHLRPEPQYWVHREDDPDEKDRKVLELLSHAPRPFILYVTKRSDAKRWVRLLRGKGYARIDCFHGETADADRRRIIDQWSENRLDGIVATSAFGVGIDKRDVRTVIHAAVPETLDRFYQEVGRGGRDGCPSTSFLIYSSQDQETANQIASPTLISDDLAFERWSTMYGRSTQLDTIGQLLEVDLAVVPPRLRRQSDYNQSWNMRTLIMMARAGVLGLESQPPARIAQQEEESEAAFELRSDEHWSEYFQRTVVGLAELGHLSRERFVARIGQERQRSFDAATENRELLDKLLSGSTEVSLLLDRLYRSNAPGRSVIVSRACGGCPVHRRAGTADTDYSAPPAYGIEQVGRFDLGLFAGRFPQLDLNEPIILAVDDPVDDAAVVGLLRDFVAMFGVREIATSAAFRQRNPALSALHKQSEDHVLLLQTLEEEVLRPSSYELPRVTLWTDATGATLPKHLFIMKRPLHVIMASASTPDPWNFARRIADTGSNVLAVDQFKLGARL
;
A
#
# COMPACT_ATOMS: atom_id res chain seq x y z
N MET A 1 -16.42 20.24 -31.40
CA MET A 1 -16.76 18.86 -30.99
C MET A 1 -15.52 18.16 -30.47
N ALA A 2 -15.62 17.54 -29.30
CA ALA A 2 -14.58 16.70 -28.71
C ALA A 2 -14.79 15.21 -29.01
N VAL A 3 -13.70 14.42 -29.03
CA VAL A 3 -13.78 12.96 -29.15
C VAL A 3 -14.08 12.38 -27.77
N HIS A 4 -15.32 11.95 -27.56
CA HIS A 4 -15.74 11.35 -26.28
C HIS A 4 -16.14 9.88 -26.42
N ASP A 5 -16.45 9.45 -27.64
CA ASP A 5 -16.92 8.11 -27.97
C ASP A 5 -16.57 7.73 -29.42
N PHE A 6 -16.99 6.55 -29.84
CA PHE A 6 -16.73 6.03 -31.19
C PHE A 6 -17.42 6.86 -32.29
N GLY A 7 -18.61 7.41 -32.02
CA GLY A 7 -19.38 8.18 -32.99
C GLY A 7 -18.78 9.56 -33.23
N SER A 8 -18.51 10.29 -32.16
CA SER A 8 -17.81 11.59 -32.20
C SER A 8 -16.42 11.45 -32.84
N LEU A 9 -15.71 10.34 -32.62
CA LEU A 9 -14.47 10.05 -33.34
C LEU A 9 -14.72 9.96 -34.85
N GLN A 10 -15.73 9.20 -35.28
CA GLN A 10 -16.06 9.07 -36.70
C GLN A 10 -16.36 10.43 -37.35
N ASP A 11 -17.12 11.30 -36.67
CA ASP A 11 -17.44 12.64 -37.18
C ASP A 11 -16.19 13.52 -37.32
N ILE A 12 -15.28 13.47 -36.35
CA ILE A 12 -14.04 14.24 -36.35
C ILE A 12 -13.06 13.75 -37.42
N LEU A 13 -13.02 12.45 -37.72
CA LEU A 13 -12.15 11.93 -38.79
C LEU A 13 -12.62 12.32 -40.19
N LEU A 14 -13.92 12.55 -40.37
CA LEU A 14 -14.49 13.05 -41.62
C LEU A 14 -14.24 14.56 -41.80
N ASP A 15 -14.13 15.30 -40.70
CA ASP A 15 -13.82 16.72 -40.71
C ASP A 15 -13.05 17.16 -39.45
N LEU A 16 -11.71 17.15 -39.54
CA LEU A 16 -10.81 17.55 -38.45
C LEU A 16 -10.99 19.01 -38.03
N THR A 17 -11.59 19.87 -38.86
CA THR A 17 -11.78 21.29 -38.52
C THR A 17 -12.80 21.48 -37.38
N LYS A 18 -13.69 20.49 -37.20
CA LYS A 18 -14.69 20.46 -36.11
C LYS A 18 -14.09 20.08 -34.75
N LEU A 19 -12.83 19.66 -34.71
CA LEU A 19 -12.14 19.28 -33.48
C LEU A 19 -11.83 20.53 -32.65
N GLU A 20 -12.39 20.59 -31.45
CA GLU A 20 -12.18 21.68 -30.50
C GLU A 20 -11.23 21.27 -29.37
N ALA A 21 -10.51 22.25 -28.82
CA ALA A 21 -9.70 22.07 -27.61
C ALA A 21 -10.62 22.21 -26.39
N GLU A 22 -11.42 21.17 -26.17
CA GLU A 22 -12.32 21.03 -25.02
C GLU A 22 -11.61 20.33 -23.84
N PRO A 23 -12.21 20.31 -22.62
CA PRO A 23 -11.58 19.61 -21.49
C PRO A 23 -11.30 18.13 -21.83
N PRO A 24 -10.27 17.52 -21.19
CA PRO A 24 -9.88 16.14 -21.47
C PRO A 24 -11.06 15.18 -21.39
N ALA A 25 -11.15 14.24 -22.33
CA ALA A 25 -12.18 13.22 -22.28
C ALA A 25 -12.04 12.39 -20.99
N ALA A 26 -13.16 12.02 -20.36
CA ALA A 26 -13.15 11.17 -19.17
C ALA A 26 -12.53 9.79 -19.43
N ASP A 27 -12.64 9.31 -20.67
CA ASP A 27 -12.00 8.08 -21.15
C ASP A 27 -10.59 8.39 -21.66
N GLY A 28 -9.59 7.83 -20.98
CA GLY A 28 -8.18 8.03 -21.32
C GLY A 28 -7.82 7.59 -22.74
N LEU A 29 -8.51 6.61 -23.34
CA LEU A 29 -8.23 6.17 -24.70
C LEU A 29 -8.57 7.27 -25.72
N PHE A 30 -9.77 7.86 -25.58
CA PHE A 30 -10.21 8.94 -26.46
C PHE A 30 -9.48 10.25 -26.17
N ASP A 31 -9.07 10.51 -24.92
CA ASP A 31 -8.22 11.66 -24.58
C ASP A 31 -6.87 11.60 -25.32
N ARG A 32 -6.18 10.45 -25.31
CA ARG A 32 -4.92 10.25 -26.06
C ARG A 32 -5.09 10.51 -27.55
N LEU A 33 -6.17 9.97 -28.13
CA LEU A 33 -6.45 10.13 -29.54
C LEU A 33 -6.76 11.60 -29.87
N THR A 34 -7.53 12.28 -29.02
CA THR A 34 -7.83 13.72 -29.13
C THR A 34 -6.57 14.56 -29.16
N GLN A 35 -5.62 14.29 -28.26
CA GLN A 35 -4.35 15.01 -28.21
C GLN A 35 -3.54 14.85 -29.51
N ILE A 36 -3.51 13.65 -30.09
CA ILE A 36 -2.85 13.40 -31.38
C ILE A 36 -3.58 14.14 -32.51
N LEU A 37 -4.91 14.02 -32.59
CA LEU A 37 -5.70 14.65 -33.64
C LEU A 37 -5.65 16.18 -33.58
N LEU A 38 -5.58 16.77 -32.37
CA LEU A 38 -5.38 18.21 -32.17
C LEU A 38 -4.02 18.67 -32.71
N ALA A 39 -2.96 17.92 -32.45
CA ALA A 39 -1.64 18.20 -33.02
C ALA A 39 -1.63 18.08 -34.55
N SER A 40 -2.45 17.17 -35.09
CA SER A 40 -2.64 16.95 -36.53
C SER A 40 -3.47 17.99 -37.26
N ARG A 41 -4.35 18.71 -36.55
CA ARG A 41 -5.31 19.64 -37.15
C ARG A 41 -4.63 20.72 -38.01
N ALA A 42 -3.53 21.29 -37.52
CA ALA A 42 -2.85 22.41 -38.17
C ALA A 42 -2.07 22.00 -39.43
N SER A 43 -1.50 20.79 -39.46
CA SER A 43 -0.68 20.31 -40.58
C SER A 43 -1.48 19.51 -41.62
N GLY A 44 -2.69 19.06 -41.26
CA GLY A 44 -3.48 18.12 -42.07
C GLY A 44 -2.87 16.71 -42.15
N ARG A 45 -1.79 16.45 -41.41
CA ARG A 45 -1.06 15.17 -41.38
C ARG A 45 -1.24 14.49 -40.04
N LEU A 46 -1.32 13.17 -40.02
CA LEU A 46 -1.41 12.43 -38.78
C LEU A 46 -0.03 12.43 -38.08
N HIS A 47 0.06 13.09 -36.92
CA HIS A 47 1.27 13.14 -36.12
C HIS A 47 1.45 11.82 -35.38
N SER A 48 2.70 11.42 -35.14
CA SER A 48 3.02 10.23 -34.34
C SER A 48 2.34 8.95 -34.88
N LEU A 49 2.53 8.66 -36.17
CA LEU A 49 1.81 7.60 -36.89
C LEU A 49 1.72 6.25 -36.11
N PRO A 50 2.81 5.69 -35.55
CA PRO A 50 2.73 4.46 -34.76
C PRO A 50 1.86 4.56 -33.51
N ASP A 51 1.93 5.68 -32.79
CA ASP A 51 1.12 5.93 -31.59
C ASP A 51 -0.36 6.01 -31.97
N ALA A 52 -0.67 6.76 -33.04
CA ALA A 52 -2.02 6.91 -33.55
C ALA A 52 -2.62 5.56 -34.01
N MET A 53 -1.89 4.79 -34.82
CA MET A 53 -2.38 3.50 -35.34
C MET A 53 -2.64 2.48 -34.23
N ALA A 54 -1.79 2.45 -33.19
CA ALA A 54 -2.02 1.59 -32.01
C ALA A 54 -3.30 2.00 -31.25
N LEU A 55 -3.58 3.29 -31.11
CA LEU A 55 -4.80 3.77 -30.47
C LEU A 55 -6.06 3.53 -31.33
N PHE A 56 -5.98 3.71 -32.66
CA PHE A 56 -7.07 3.32 -33.57
C PHE A 56 -7.38 1.84 -33.46
N ARG A 57 -6.36 0.99 -33.42
CA ARG A 57 -6.53 -0.44 -33.18
C ARG A 57 -7.29 -0.70 -31.89
N HIS A 58 -6.87 -0.06 -30.80
CA HIS A 58 -7.49 -0.21 -29.49
C HIS A 58 -8.98 0.18 -29.54
N VAL A 59 -9.30 1.34 -30.11
CA VAL A 59 -10.70 1.80 -30.25
C VAL A 59 -11.53 0.83 -31.09
N LEU A 60 -11.02 0.40 -32.25
CA LEU A 60 -11.73 -0.53 -33.15
C LEU A 60 -11.97 -1.90 -32.49
N ARG A 61 -10.97 -2.47 -31.80
CA ARG A 61 -11.14 -3.76 -31.11
C ARG A 61 -12.11 -3.63 -29.95
N ARG A 62 -12.00 -2.59 -29.12
CA ARG A 62 -12.91 -2.34 -28.01
C ARG A 62 -14.36 -2.19 -28.48
N GLN A 63 -14.58 -1.39 -29.52
CA GLN A 63 -15.91 -1.22 -30.09
C GLN A 63 -16.45 -2.53 -30.67
N SER A 64 -15.60 -3.30 -31.36
CA SER A 64 -16.02 -4.57 -31.95
C SER A 64 -16.50 -5.57 -30.89
N LEU A 65 -15.76 -5.66 -29.78
CA LEU A 65 -16.06 -6.58 -28.69
C LEU A 65 -17.28 -6.17 -27.87
N ARG A 66 -17.48 -4.87 -27.66
CA ARG A 66 -18.67 -4.34 -26.96
C ARG A 66 -19.93 -4.49 -27.80
N ALA A 67 -19.84 -4.29 -29.11
CA ALA A 67 -20.97 -4.38 -30.03
C ALA A 67 -21.27 -5.81 -30.50
N GLY A 68 -20.34 -6.77 -30.31
CA GLY A 68 -20.49 -8.14 -30.81
C GLY A 68 -20.39 -8.28 -32.34
N GLN A 69 -19.91 -7.24 -33.04
CA GLN A 69 -19.75 -7.20 -34.49
C GLN A 69 -18.51 -6.38 -34.86
N GLN A 70 -17.95 -6.57 -36.05
CA GLN A 70 -16.73 -5.89 -36.45
C GLN A 70 -16.97 -4.38 -36.66
N ALA A 71 -16.32 -3.55 -35.84
CA ALA A 71 -16.39 -2.11 -35.94
C ALA A 71 -15.45 -1.59 -37.05
N GLN A 72 -15.89 -0.53 -37.72
CA GLN A 72 -15.18 0.09 -38.83
C GLN A 72 -15.15 1.61 -38.63
N LEU A 73 -14.05 2.24 -39.02
CA LEU A 73 -13.89 3.70 -39.05
C LEU A 73 -13.51 4.15 -40.45
N ARG A 74 -14.05 5.27 -40.90
CA ARG A 74 -13.53 5.98 -42.08
C ARG A 74 -12.41 6.90 -41.65
N VAL A 75 -11.25 6.75 -42.28
CA VAL A 75 -10.05 7.58 -42.05
C VAL A 75 -9.59 8.19 -43.37
N PRO A 76 -9.02 9.40 -43.39
CA PRO A 76 -8.45 9.98 -44.60
C PRO A 76 -7.33 9.10 -45.19
N SER A 77 -7.24 9.05 -46.53
CA SER A 77 -6.22 8.28 -47.27
C SER A 77 -5.19 9.15 -48.00
N GLY A 78 -5.19 10.46 -47.73
CA GLY A 78 -4.31 11.45 -48.39
C GLY A 78 -2.87 11.47 -47.88
N ALA A 79 -2.04 12.32 -48.48
CA ALA A 79 -0.64 12.48 -48.08
C ALA A 79 -0.51 12.91 -46.61
N GLY A 80 0.24 12.13 -45.82
CA GLY A 80 0.39 12.34 -44.37
C GLY A 80 -0.51 11.48 -43.49
N TRP A 81 -1.33 10.62 -44.07
CA TRP A 81 -2.03 9.52 -43.39
C TRP A 81 -1.40 8.16 -43.72
N PRO A 82 -1.58 7.13 -42.88
CA PRO A 82 -0.96 5.83 -43.10
C PRO A 82 -1.45 5.16 -44.38
N SER A 83 -0.53 4.52 -45.11
CA SER A 83 -0.84 3.66 -46.24
C SER A 83 -1.50 2.35 -45.80
N ARG A 84 -1.99 1.54 -46.74
CA ARG A 84 -2.55 0.22 -46.43
C ARG A 84 -1.54 -0.70 -45.74
N ASP A 85 -0.27 -0.62 -46.15
CA ASP A 85 0.81 -1.43 -45.58
C ASP A 85 1.14 -0.96 -44.16
N ASP A 86 1.14 0.36 -43.91
CA ASP A 86 1.33 0.92 -42.57
C ASP A 86 0.24 0.43 -41.61
N TRP A 87 -1.04 0.48 -42.02
CA TRP A 87 -2.16 -0.05 -41.23
C TRP A 87 -2.02 -1.56 -40.98
N ALA A 88 -1.56 -2.32 -41.97
CA ALA A 88 -1.41 -3.77 -41.88
C ALA A 88 -0.38 -4.18 -40.80
N VAL A 89 0.70 -3.41 -40.61
CA VAL A 89 1.68 -3.64 -39.53
C VAL A 89 1.03 -3.58 -38.14
N PHE A 90 -0.01 -2.77 -37.96
CA PHE A 90 -0.77 -2.66 -36.71
C PHE A 90 -1.96 -3.61 -36.68
N GLY A 91 -2.06 -4.54 -37.64
CA GLY A 91 -3.15 -5.52 -37.74
C GLY A 91 -4.50 -4.87 -38.06
N ILE A 92 -4.46 -3.73 -38.76
CA ILE A 92 -5.62 -3.01 -39.27
C ILE A 92 -5.71 -3.26 -40.77
N ARG A 93 -6.85 -3.77 -41.25
CA ARG A 93 -7.15 -3.81 -42.68
C ARG A 93 -7.69 -2.46 -43.09
N ALA A 94 -7.16 -1.90 -44.18
CA ALA A 94 -7.68 -0.70 -44.83
C ALA A 94 -8.27 -1.08 -46.20
N HIS A 95 -9.59 -0.93 -46.34
CA HIS A 95 -10.31 -1.14 -47.59
C HIS A 95 -10.43 0.19 -48.35
N SER A 96 -10.41 0.15 -49.68
CA SER A 96 -10.65 1.36 -50.48
C SER A 96 -12.09 1.80 -50.32
N GLU A 97 -12.29 3.05 -49.95
CA GLU A 97 -13.58 3.72 -50.07
C GLU A 97 -13.48 4.84 -51.11
N ALA A 98 -14.59 5.25 -51.70
CA ALA A 98 -14.62 6.40 -52.60
C ALA A 98 -14.30 7.70 -51.82
N ASN A 99 -13.92 8.76 -52.54
CA ASN A 99 -13.74 10.12 -51.98
C ASN A 99 -12.57 10.29 -50.98
N GLY A 100 -11.43 9.64 -51.21
CA GLY A 100 -10.18 9.94 -50.49
C GLY A 100 -10.12 9.46 -49.04
N HIS A 101 -10.90 8.42 -48.72
CA HIS A 101 -10.93 7.77 -47.41
C HIS A 101 -10.65 6.27 -47.52
N PHE A 102 -10.10 5.70 -46.45
CA PHE A 102 -10.07 4.26 -46.22
C PHE A 102 -11.09 3.89 -45.16
N LEU A 103 -11.75 2.75 -45.36
CA LEU A 103 -12.55 2.10 -44.34
C LEU A 103 -11.64 1.11 -43.60
N VAL A 104 -11.33 1.39 -42.34
CA VAL A 104 -10.39 0.60 -41.54
C VAL A 104 -11.09 -0.27 -40.50
N GLU A 105 -10.58 -1.49 -40.34
CA GLU A 105 -11.06 -2.46 -39.34
C GLU A 105 -9.88 -3.19 -38.68
N ALA A 106 -9.94 -3.40 -37.37
CA ALA A 106 -8.87 -4.08 -36.64
C ALA A 106 -9.17 -5.57 -36.46
N ARG A 107 -8.21 -6.44 -36.83
CA ARG A 107 -8.33 -7.88 -36.59
C ARG A 107 -7.75 -8.28 -35.23
N PRO A 108 -8.26 -9.35 -34.58
CA PRO A 108 -7.59 -9.96 -33.44
C PRO A 108 -6.14 -10.32 -33.79
N TRP A 109 -5.20 -10.09 -32.87
CA TRP A 109 -3.78 -10.44 -33.09
C TRP A 109 -3.46 -11.80 -32.49
N ARG A 110 -2.66 -12.56 -33.23
CA ARG A 110 -2.17 -13.89 -32.90
C ARG A 110 -0.67 -13.88 -33.18
N ALA A 111 0.14 -14.11 -32.17
CA ALA A 111 1.58 -14.19 -32.35
C ALA A 111 1.96 -15.63 -32.72
N ALA A 112 2.57 -15.83 -33.89
CA ALA A 112 2.99 -17.16 -34.33
C ALA A 112 4.09 -17.78 -33.44
N TRP A 113 4.80 -16.93 -32.67
CA TRP A 113 5.88 -17.34 -31.78
C TRP A 113 5.43 -17.59 -30.33
N LEU A 114 4.15 -17.38 -29.99
CA LEU A 114 3.60 -17.74 -28.68
C LEU A 114 2.98 -19.15 -28.73
N GLU A 115 3.16 -19.93 -27.66
CA GLU A 115 2.37 -21.14 -27.42
C GLU A 115 0.87 -20.78 -27.39
N ASP A 116 0.02 -21.63 -27.97
CA ASP A 116 -1.43 -21.40 -28.15
C ASP A 116 -1.81 -20.21 -29.06
N SER A 117 -1.09 -20.04 -30.19
CA SER A 117 -1.39 -19.01 -31.21
C SER A 117 -2.83 -19.03 -31.76
N ASP A 118 -3.57 -20.12 -31.54
CA ASP A 118 -4.99 -20.28 -31.87
C ASP A 118 -5.94 -19.48 -30.96
N ASN A 119 -5.44 -18.79 -29.93
CA ASN A 119 -6.20 -17.81 -29.15
C ASN A 119 -5.71 -16.37 -29.38
N PRO A 120 -6.62 -15.40 -29.63
CA PRO A 120 -6.24 -14.01 -29.68
C PRO A 120 -5.69 -13.49 -28.34
N VAL A 121 -4.62 -12.71 -28.41
CA VAL A 121 -3.82 -12.38 -27.22
C VAL A 121 -4.41 -11.25 -26.35
N PHE A 122 -5.10 -10.29 -26.97
CA PHE A 122 -5.47 -9.02 -26.32
C PHE A 122 -6.97 -8.79 -26.17
N GLU A 123 -7.80 -9.76 -26.54
CA GLU A 123 -9.24 -9.51 -26.67
C GLU A 123 -9.90 -9.16 -25.34
N ASP A 124 -9.54 -9.84 -24.25
CA ASP A 124 -10.07 -9.51 -22.91
C ASP A 124 -9.64 -8.11 -22.45
N VAL A 125 -8.41 -7.71 -22.78
CA VAL A 125 -7.87 -6.39 -22.46
C VAL A 125 -8.53 -5.30 -23.27
N PHE A 126 -8.82 -5.54 -24.56
CA PHE A 126 -9.58 -4.61 -25.39
C PHE A 126 -11.06 -4.52 -24.98
N ALA A 127 -11.65 -5.58 -24.43
CA ALA A 127 -13.03 -5.56 -23.96
C ALA A 127 -13.22 -4.63 -22.74
N GLU A 128 -12.18 -4.48 -21.91
CA GLU A 128 -12.17 -3.65 -20.69
C GLU A 128 -13.35 -3.97 -19.75
N ARG A 129 -13.65 -5.26 -19.56
CA ARG A 129 -14.66 -5.71 -18.60
C ARG A 129 -14.03 -5.75 -17.21
N ASN A 130 -14.67 -5.16 -16.21
CA ASN A 130 -14.16 -5.22 -14.83
C ASN A 130 -14.18 -6.68 -14.33
N VAL A 131 -13.02 -7.18 -13.87
CA VAL A 131 -12.84 -8.55 -13.35
C VAL A 131 -12.69 -8.59 -11.83
N ARG A 132 -12.83 -7.44 -11.14
CA ARG A 132 -12.82 -7.39 -9.68
C ARG A 132 -14.19 -7.72 -9.10
N LEU A 133 -14.19 -8.54 -8.07
CA LEU A 133 -15.36 -8.72 -7.20
C LEU A 133 -15.51 -7.54 -6.24
N ASP A 134 -16.76 -7.19 -5.94
CA ASP A 134 -17.09 -6.16 -4.95
C ASP A 134 -17.14 -6.75 -3.54
N TRP A 135 -16.30 -6.24 -2.65
CA TRP A 135 -16.26 -6.63 -1.24
C TRP A 135 -16.39 -5.45 -0.30
N GLN A 136 -17.04 -4.38 -0.75
CA GLN A 136 -17.29 -3.20 0.07
C GLN A 136 -17.97 -3.56 1.40
N ARG A 137 -17.65 -2.80 2.43
CA ARG A 137 -18.22 -2.93 3.77
C ARG A 137 -18.75 -1.57 4.23
N PRO A 138 -19.89 -1.49 4.93
CA PRO A 138 -20.33 -0.23 5.52
C PRO A 138 -19.25 0.39 6.40
N ILE A 139 -19.02 1.69 6.27
CA ILE A 139 -18.00 2.39 7.07
C ILE A 139 -18.45 2.51 8.53
N ASP A 140 -17.51 2.60 9.47
CA ASP A 140 -17.84 2.98 10.85
C ASP A 140 -18.24 4.48 10.89
N PRO A 141 -19.33 4.87 11.60
CA PRO A 141 -19.90 6.22 11.48
C PRO A 141 -18.94 7.37 11.80
N PHE A 142 -18.06 7.19 12.80
CA PHE A 142 -17.08 8.22 13.19
C PHE A 142 -16.12 8.57 12.06
N LEU A 143 -15.83 7.60 11.18
CA LEU A 143 -15.05 7.80 9.98
C LEU A 143 -15.91 8.23 8.80
N GLY A 144 -17.15 7.76 8.68
CA GLY A 144 -18.07 8.22 7.65
C GLY A 144 -18.24 9.73 7.69
N GLU A 145 -18.51 10.29 8.88
CA GLU A 145 -18.64 11.74 9.08
C GLU A 145 -17.33 12.49 8.78
N ALA A 146 -16.20 11.94 9.24
CA ALA A 146 -14.90 12.59 9.12
C ALA A 146 -14.33 12.56 7.70
N SER A 147 -14.53 11.45 7.00
CA SER A 147 -13.97 11.22 5.67
C SER A 147 -14.92 11.63 4.55
N GLY A 148 -16.24 11.49 4.72
CA GLY A 148 -17.23 11.64 3.66
C GLY A 148 -17.33 10.41 2.74
N PHE A 149 -16.94 9.23 3.22
CA PHE A 149 -17.14 7.94 2.57
C PHE A 149 -18.26 7.16 3.26
N ASP A 150 -18.99 6.33 2.51
CA ASP A 150 -20.06 5.48 3.06
C ASP A 150 -19.61 4.03 3.29
N THR A 151 -18.55 3.60 2.60
CA THR A 151 -18.04 2.22 2.63
C THR A 151 -16.51 2.16 2.73
N TYR A 152 -16.01 1.12 3.39
CA TYR A 152 -14.68 0.59 3.15
C TYR A 152 -14.67 -0.18 1.83
N VAL A 153 -13.57 -0.12 1.08
CA VAL A 153 -13.44 -0.78 -0.23
C VAL A 153 -13.19 -2.29 -0.13
N SER A 154 -12.80 -2.78 1.05
CA SER A 154 -12.56 -4.21 1.29
C SER A 154 -12.68 -4.57 2.77
N PRO A 155 -12.86 -5.87 3.11
CA PRO A 155 -12.81 -6.35 4.49
C PRO A 155 -11.45 -6.04 5.13
N GLY A 156 -10.36 -6.23 4.39
CA GLY A 156 -9.00 -5.93 4.85
C GLY A 156 -8.79 -4.46 5.22
N GLN A 157 -9.34 -3.52 4.43
CA GLN A 157 -9.26 -2.09 4.76
C GLN A 157 -9.98 -1.79 6.08
N ARG A 158 -11.18 -2.35 6.28
CA ARG A 158 -11.94 -2.16 7.52
C ARG A 158 -11.14 -2.62 8.73
N GLU A 159 -10.66 -3.86 8.72
CA GLU A 159 -9.92 -4.42 9.86
C GLU A 159 -8.58 -3.68 10.07
N ALA A 160 -7.90 -3.22 9.02
CA ALA A 160 -6.68 -2.44 9.16
C ALA A 160 -6.94 -1.06 9.80
N VAL A 161 -7.99 -0.37 9.36
CA VAL A 161 -8.38 0.93 9.92
C VAL A 161 -8.82 0.76 11.38
N ARG A 162 -9.72 -0.17 11.68
CA ARG A 162 -10.17 -0.47 13.05
C ARG A 162 -8.99 -0.78 13.96
N SER A 163 -8.08 -1.65 13.51
CA SER A 163 -6.88 -2.01 14.26
C SER A 163 -5.95 -0.82 14.50
N ALA A 164 -5.83 0.12 13.56
CA ALA A 164 -5.01 1.33 13.75
C ALA A 164 -5.54 2.25 14.87
N PHE A 165 -6.86 2.28 15.09
CA PHE A 165 -7.46 3.00 16.23
C PHE A 165 -7.35 2.21 17.54
N LEU A 166 -7.58 0.90 17.48
CA LEU A 166 -7.68 0.02 18.65
C LEU A 166 -6.35 -0.52 19.20
N LEU A 167 -5.25 -0.36 18.45
CA LEU A 167 -3.91 -0.77 18.89
C LEU A 167 -3.62 -0.22 20.31
N PRO A 168 -2.75 -0.81 21.12
CA PRO A 168 -2.29 -0.18 22.37
C PRO A 168 -1.22 0.92 22.13
N PRO A 169 -1.20 2.02 22.92
CA PRO A 169 -0.22 3.09 22.73
C PRO A 169 1.22 2.60 22.86
N GLY A 170 2.11 2.97 21.93
CA GLY A 170 3.49 2.50 21.87
C GLY A 170 3.72 1.19 21.13
N GLU A 171 2.68 0.50 20.68
CA GLU A 171 2.78 -0.74 19.90
C GLU A 171 2.89 -0.48 18.38
N THR A 172 3.14 -1.56 17.65
CA THR A 172 3.31 -1.57 16.19
C THR A 172 2.23 -2.44 15.54
N LEU A 173 1.64 -1.94 14.46
CA LEU A 173 0.73 -2.65 13.58
C LEU A 173 1.37 -2.85 12.21
N VAL A 174 1.46 -4.09 11.75
CA VAL A 174 1.82 -4.45 10.38
C VAL A 174 0.55 -4.62 9.55
N VAL A 175 0.47 -3.93 8.41
CA VAL A 175 -0.68 -3.96 7.51
C VAL A 175 -0.25 -4.47 6.14
N ALA A 176 -0.70 -5.68 5.78
CA ALA A 176 -0.49 -6.29 4.47
C ALA A 176 -1.80 -6.26 3.66
N LEU A 177 -1.93 -5.25 2.81
CA LEU A 177 -3.12 -5.02 1.97
C LEU A 177 -2.74 -4.77 0.51
N PRO A 178 -3.25 -5.56 -0.44
CA PRO A 178 -2.92 -5.43 -1.87
C PRO A 178 -3.14 -4.02 -2.42
N THR A 179 -2.41 -3.69 -3.48
CA THR A 179 -2.58 -2.42 -4.20
C THR A 179 -4.03 -2.27 -4.67
N GLY A 180 -4.60 -1.08 -4.48
CA GLY A 180 -6.02 -0.82 -4.78
C GLY A 180 -7.00 -1.21 -3.68
N SER A 181 -6.57 -1.93 -2.63
CA SER A 181 -7.44 -2.30 -1.48
C SER A 181 -7.57 -1.20 -0.43
N GLY A 182 -7.16 0.03 -0.74
CA GLY A 182 -7.39 1.19 0.12
C GLY A 182 -6.38 1.38 1.28
N LYS A 183 -5.16 0.85 1.16
CA LYS A 183 -4.07 1.00 2.14
C LYS A 183 -3.82 2.46 2.56
N SER A 184 -3.82 3.42 1.62
CA SER A 184 -3.60 4.84 1.94
C SER A 184 -4.63 5.40 2.93
N PHE A 185 -5.87 4.90 2.91
CA PHE A 185 -6.90 5.34 3.86
C PHE A 185 -6.57 4.93 5.30
N VAL A 186 -5.83 3.83 5.52
CA VAL A 186 -5.36 3.43 6.86
C VAL A 186 -4.47 4.51 7.46
N ALA A 187 -3.63 5.16 6.65
CA ALA A 187 -2.78 6.28 7.08
C ALA A 187 -3.54 7.60 7.24
N GLN A 188 -4.57 7.83 6.42
CA GLN A 188 -5.32 9.08 6.38
C GLN A 188 -6.42 9.14 7.47
N ALA A 189 -7.04 7.99 7.79
CA ALA A 189 -8.16 7.90 8.72
C ALA A 189 -7.88 8.50 10.11
N PRO A 190 -6.71 8.29 10.74
CA PRO A 190 -6.43 8.86 12.06
C PRO A 190 -6.53 10.40 12.12
N VAL A 191 -5.96 11.12 11.16
CA VAL A 191 -6.01 12.59 11.14
C VAL A 191 -7.39 13.13 10.75
N LEU A 192 -8.14 12.40 9.91
CA LEU A 192 -9.51 12.77 9.57
C LEU A 192 -10.42 12.72 10.79
N ALA A 193 -10.36 11.62 11.55
CA ALA A 193 -11.18 11.41 12.73
C ALA A 193 -10.81 12.36 13.88
N ARG A 194 -9.51 12.56 14.12
CA ARG A 194 -9.00 13.33 15.28
C ARG A 194 -8.83 14.82 15.01
N GLY A 195 -8.87 15.23 13.75
CA GLY A 195 -8.61 16.60 13.31
C GLY A 195 -7.12 16.99 13.35
N LEU A 196 -6.80 18.18 12.83
CA LEU A 196 -5.42 18.67 12.71
C LEU A 196 -4.75 18.95 14.06
N GLU A 197 -5.52 19.25 15.10
CA GLU A 197 -5.05 19.48 16.47
C GLU A 197 -4.95 18.20 17.29
N GLY A 198 -5.38 17.06 16.73
CA GLY A 198 -5.28 15.75 17.38
C GLY A 198 -3.84 15.26 17.55
N GLY A 199 -2.84 16.00 17.09
CA GLY A 199 -1.44 15.58 17.10
C GLY A 199 -0.96 15.04 15.75
N LEU A 200 0.35 14.96 15.60
CA LEU A 200 1.04 14.64 14.36
C LEU A 200 0.92 13.16 13.99
N SER A 201 0.45 12.91 12.78
CA SER A 201 0.65 11.67 12.04
C SER A 201 1.82 11.86 11.08
N LEU A 202 2.95 11.23 11.36
CA LEU A 202 4.15 11.31 10.52
C LEU A 202 4.14 10.16 9.51
N CYS A 203 3.93 10.46 8.23
CA CYS A 203 3.83 9.50 7.14
C CYS A 203 5.13 9.44 6.33
N VAL A 204 5.91 8.39 6.56
CA VAL A 204 7.16 8.11 5.86
C VAL A 204 6.87 7.33 4.59
N VAL A 205 7.27 7.89 3.45
CA VAL A 205 7.10 7.28 2.13
C VAL A 205 8.43 7.29 1.35
N PRO A 206 8.70 6.30 0.50
CA PRO A 206 10.01 6.10 -0.13
C PRO A 206 10.43 7.14 -1.19
N THR A 207 9.48 7.80 -1.86
CA THR A 207 9.79 8.68 -2.99
C THR A 207 9.12 10.04 -2.86
N THR A 208 9.81 11.09 -3.32
CA THR A 208 9.29 12.45 -3.37
C THR A 208 7.99 12.55 -4.19
N ALA A 209 7.86 11.75 -5.24
CA ALA A 209 6.63 11.69 -6.03
C ALA A 209 5.44 11.23 -5.17
N LEU A 210 5.62 10.19 -4.35
CA LEU A 210 4.59 9.70 -3.44
C LEU A 210 4.31 10.68 -2.30
N VAL A 211 5.34 11.38 -1.78
CA VAL A 211 5.15 12.47 -0.81
C VAL A 211 4.18 13.53 -1.37
N LEU A 212 4.44 14.01 -2.58
CA LEU A 212 3.67 15.07 -3.21
C LEU A 212 2.24 14.63 -3.54
N ASP A 213 2.07 13.42 -4.07
CA ASP A 213 0.76 12.88 -4.42
C ASP A 213 -0.12 12.64 -3.19
N GLN A 214 0.41 11.95 -2.16
CA GLN A 214 -0.33 11.70 -0.92
C GLN A 214 -0.68 13.00 -0.19
N ALA A 215 0.24 13.96 -0.13
CA ALA A 215 -0.03 15.28 0.45
C ALA A 215 -1.14 16.03 -0.31
N ARG A 216 -1.15 15.95 -1.65
CA ARG A 216 -2.20 16.56 -2.48
C ARG A 216 -3.57 15.94 -2.20
N GLN A 217 -3.66 14.62 -2.19
CA GLN A 217 -4.91 13.89 -1.90
C GLN A 217 -5.42 14.21 -0.49
N MET A 218 -4.53 14.16 0.51
CA MET A 218 -4.87 14.47 1.90
C MET A 218 -5.34 15.92 2.07
N LYS A 219 -4.70 16.88 1.40
CA LYS A 219 -5.10 18.30 1.42
C LYS A 219 -6.52 18.49 0.88
N GLN A 220 -6.89 17.78 -0.18
CA GLN A 220 -8.26 17.81 -0.73
C GLN A 220 -9.27 17.26 0.28
N MET A 221 -8.97 16.12 0.92
CA MET A 221 -9.84 15.55 1.95
C MET A 221 -10.01 16.48 3.16
N LEU A 222 -8.92 17.07 3.64
CA LEU A 222 -8.96 18.04 4.75
C LEU A 222 -9.73 19.30 4.40
N LYS A 223 -9.61 19.81 3.16
CA LYS A 223 -10.41 20.95 2.70
C LYS A 223 -11.90 20.62 2.58
N ARG A 224 -12.24 19.38 2.21
CA ARG A 224 -13.65 18.93 2.22
C ARG A 224 -14.19 18.87 3.66
N ARG A 225 -13.42 18.31 4.59
CA ARG A 225 -13.83 18.17 6.00
C ARG A 225 -13.82 19.51 6.74
N PHE A 226 -12.86 20.38 6.46
CA PHE A 226 -12.68 21.69 7.10
C PHE A 226 -12.56 22.84 6.08
N PRO A 227 -13.65 23.22 5.37
CA PRO A 227 -13.58 24.18 4.26
C PRO A 227 -13.03 25.56 4.63
N ARG A 228 -13.32 26.01 5.86
CA ARG A 228 -12.92 27.33 6.37
C ARG A 228 -11.54 27.35 7.03
N ARG A 229 -10.90 26.18 7.20
CA ARG A 229 -9.63 26.08 7.92
C ARG A 229 -8.47 26.15 6.94
N GLU A 230 -7.44 26.88 7.32
CA GLU A 230 -6.17 26.84 6.60
C GLU A 230 -5.47 25.50 6.88
N VAL A 231 -5.01 24.85 5.81
CA VAL A 231 -4.32 23.56 5.89
C VAL A 231 -2.83 23.84 5.70
N PRO A 232 -1.97 23.47 6.67
CA PRO A 232 -0.54 23.70 6.55
C PRO A 232 0.06 22.92 5.37
N ALA A 233 1.32 23.20 5.04
CA ALA A 233 2.05 22.38 4.07
C ALA A 233 2.16 20.95 4.59
N LEU A 234 1.71 19.97 3.80
CA LEU A 234 1.64 18.55 4.21
C LEU A 234 2.78 17.71 3.65
N ALA A 235 3.67 18.28 2.83
CA ALA A 235 4.76 17.58 2.16
C ALA A 235 6.10 18.17 2.58
N TRP A 236 7.05 17.32 2.98
CA TRP A 236 8.45 17.69 3.17
C TRP A 236 9.32 17.06 2.08
N HIS A 237 10.06 17.89 1.34
CA HIS A 237 10.99 17.43 0.30
C HIS A 237 12.17 18.38 0.10
N ALA A 238 13.21 17.92 -0.60
CA ALA A 238 14.44 18.68 -0.83
C ALA A 238 14.23 20.04 -1.55
N GLY A 239 13.21 20.15 -2.41
CA GLY A 239 12.90 21.40 -3.12
C GLY A 239 12.18 22.50 -2.34
N LEU A 240 11.94 22.35 -1.03
CA LEU A 240 11.29 23.41 -0.21
C LEU A 240 12.29 24.53 0.14
N GLY A 241 11.80 25.77 0.14
CA GLY A 241 12.55 26.93 0.62
C GLY A 241 12.79 26.91 2.14
N ALA A 242 13.71 27.73 2.63
CA ALA A 242 14.05 27.81 4.05
C ALA A 242 12.84 28.22 4.93
N GLU A 243 12.07 29.22 4.48
CA GLU A 243 10.88 29.70 5.17
C GLU A 243 9.79 28.61 5.31
N GLU A 244 9.50 27.87 4.23
CA GLU A 244 8.53 26.77 4.26
C GLU A 244 8.97 25.65 5.21
N ARG A 245 10.27 25.32 5.23
CA ARG A 245 10.83 24.33 6.16
C ARG A 245 10.70 24.79 7.61
N ALA A 246 11.00 26.05 7.90
CA ALA A 246 10.85 26.64 9.23
C ALA A 246 9.37 26.62 9.66
N ALA A 247 8.45 27.00 8.78
CA ALA A 247 7.00 26.97 9.05
C ALA A 247 6.50 25.57 9.42
N ILE A 248 6.92 24.52 8.70
CA ILE A 248 6.58 23.12 9.03
C ILE A 248 7.16 22.74 10.40
N LYS A 249 8.45 23.01 10.65
CA LYS A 249 9.10 22.70 11.94
C LYS A 249 8.36 23.37 13.11
N THR A 250 7.97 24.63 12.96
CA THR A 250 7.20 25.38 13.96
C THR A 250 5.79 24.80 14.16
N ALA A 251 5.08 24.48 13.07
CA ALA A 251 3.77 23.83 13.16
C ALA A 251 3.80 22.46 13.85
N ILE A 252 4.89 21.70 13.70
CA ILE A 252 5.13 20.44 14.43
C ILE A 252 5.26 20.72 15.93
N ARG A 253 6.12 21.67 16.31
CA ARG A 253 6.37 22.01 17.73
C ARG A 253 5.15 22.53 18.45
N GLU A 254 4.28 23.25 17.75
CA GLU A 254 3.05 23.83 18.29
C GLU A 254 1.83 22.89 18.18
N GLY A 255 1.99 21.69 17.60
CA GLY A 255 0.89 20.73 17.47
C GLY A 255 -0.18 21.11 16.42
N ARG A 256 0.12 22.04 15.51
CA ARG A 256 -0.80 22.52 14.46
C ARG A 256 -0.67 21.76 13.14
N GLN A 257 0.35 20.91 12.99
CA GLN A 257 0.66 20.23 11.72
C GLN A 257 -0.37 19.16 11.33
N GLY A 258 -0.86 18.36 12.29
CA GLY A 258 -1.81 17.25 12.09
C GLY A 258 -1.27 16.04 11.30
N ILE A 259 -0.77 16.25 10.09
CA ILE A 259 -0.16 15.21 9.25
C ILE A 259 1.00 15.77 8.42
N LEU A 260 2.06 14.97 8.23
CA LEU A 260 3.18 15.32 7.36
C LEU A 260 3.65 14.10 6.58
N TYR A 261 3.76 14.22 5.26
CA TYR A 261 4.37 13.24 4.37
C TYR A 261 5.83 13.60 4.11
N CYS A 262 6.74 12.65 4.29
CA CYS A 262 8.17 12.88 4.12
C CYS A 262 8.93 11.61 3.72
N SER A 263 10.17 11.77 3.27
CA SER A 263 11.07 10.64 3.03
C SER A 263 11.70 10.14 4.33
N PRO A 264 12.23 8.89 4.40
CA PRO A 264 12.92 8.42 5.59
C PRO A 264 14.14 9.28 5.94
N GLU A 265 14.86 9.79 4.94
CA GLU A 265 16.02 10.67 5.11
C GLU A 265 15.66 11.99 5.80
N ALA A 266 14.42 12.47 5.61
CA ALA A 266 13.94 13.66 6.33
C ALA A 266 13.75 13.39 7.82
N VAL A 267 13.19 12.22 8.16
CA VAL A 267 12.93 11.80 9.55
C VAL A 267 14.23 11.52 10.30
N THR A 268 15.19 10.87 9.64
CA THR A 268 16.53 10.59 10.19
C THR A 268 17.49 11.77 10.01
N GLY A 269 16.97 12.96 9.70
CA GLY A 269 17.75 14.12 9.30
C GLY A 269 17.09 15.41 9.80
N ALA A 270 16.84 16.35 8.89
CA ALA A 270 16.41 17.72 9.19
C ALA A 270 15.11 17.86 10.03
N LEU A 271 14.22 16.86 10.06
CA LEU A 271 13.00 16.89 10.88
C LEU A 271 13.21 16.36 12.31
N LEU A 272 14.22 15.51 12.52
CA LEU A 272 14.47 14.84 13.79
C LEU A 272 14.45 15.77 15.03
N PRO A 273 15.03 17.00 15.00
CA PRO A 273 14.94 17.94 16.12
C PRO A 273 13.50 18.24 16.55
N SER A 274 12.68 18.65 15.58
CA SER A 274 11.29 19.05 15.82
C SER A 274 10.43 17.86 16.21
N LEU A 275 10.75 16.66 15.73
CA LEU A 275 10.09 15.42 16.14
C LEU A 275 10.38 15.08 17.61
N TYR A 276 11.62 15.26 18.09
CA TYR A 276 11.93 15.07 19.51
C TYR A 276 11.22 16.10 20.41
N ASP A 277 11.12 17.35 19.99
CA ASP A 277 10.33 18.36 20.70
C ASP A 277 8.85 17.96 20.78
N ALA A 278 8.26 17.53 19.65
CA ALA A 278 6.88 17.06 19.60
C ALA A 278 6.66 15.79 20.43
N ALA A 279 7.61 14.84 20.42
CA ALA A 279 7.56 13.63 21.23
C ALA A 279 7.49 13.95 22.72
N ARG A 280 8.37 14.83 23.21
CA ARG A 280 8.40 15.28 24.62
C ARG A 280 7.11 15.98 25.04
N ALA A 281 6.49 16.73 24.14
CA ALA A 281 5.20 17.38 24.37
C ALA A 281 4.01 16.40 24.27
N GLY A 282 4.22 15.14 23.85
CA GLY A 282 3.16 14.16 23.60
C GLY A 282 2.29 14.53 22.39
N LEU A 283 2.86 15.24 21.41
CA LEU A 283 2.16 15.74 20.23
C LEU A 283 2.24 14.81 19.04
N ILE A 284 3.01 13.72 19.09
CA ILE A 284 3.01 12.68 18.05
C ILE A 284 1.97 11.64 18.41
N SER A 285 1.13 11.27 17.44
CA SER A 285 0.08 10.26 17.63
C SER A 285 0.32 9.01 16.80
N TYR A 286 0.86 9.17 15.60
CA TYR A 286 1.15 8.07 14.68
C TYR A 286 2.50 8.26 14.00
N LEU A 287 3.28 7.18 13.93
CA LEU A 287 4.38 7.00 12.97
C LEU A 287 3.91 5.97 11.94
N ILE A 288 3.76 6.38 10.70
CA ILE A 288 3.29 5.52 9.61
C ILE A 288 4.43 5.37 8.62
N VAL A 289 4.76 4.14 8.25
CA VAL A 289 5.77 3.82 7.23
C VAL A 289 5.07 3.07 6.10
N ASP A 290 4.96 3.69 4.94
CA ASP A 290 4.47 3.04 3.72
C ASP A 290 5.62 2.34 2.98
N GLU A 291 5.26 1.33 2.19
CA GLU A 291 6.21 0.43 1.52
C GLU A 291 7.22 -0.19 2.50
N ALA A 292 6.72 -0.65 3.64
CA ALA A 292 7.53 -1.24 4.72
C ALA A 292 8.35 -2.46 4.28
N HIS A 293 8.04 -3.08 3.12
CA HIS A 293 8.87 -4.13 2.54
C HIS A 293 10.30 -3.66 2.20
N LEU A 294 10.51 -2.36 2.02
CA LEU A 294 11.85 -1.79 1.79
C LEU A 294 12.77 -1.90 3.01
N VAL A 295 12.22 -2.16 4.20
CA VAL A 295 13.00 -2.37 5.43
C VAL A 295 13.90 -3.61 5.32
N SER A 296 13.49 -4.64 4.58
CA SER A 296 14.25 -5.91 4.48
C SER A 296 15.06 -6.04 3.18
N GLN A 297 14.99 -5.10 2.24
CA GLN A 297 15.72 -5.22 0.97
C GLN A 297 17.23 -5.03 1.13
N TRP A 298 18.02 -5.87 0.45
CA TRP A 298 19.49 -5.79 0.37
C TRP A 298 19.94 -5.65 -1.09
N GLY A 299 20.95 -4.81 -1.37
CA GLY A 299 21.53 -4.63 -2.72
C GLY A 299 21.72 -3.18 -3.16
N ASP A 300 21.84 -2.95 -4.47
CA ASP A 300 22.12 -1.63 -5.10
C ASP A 300 20.99 -0.59 -4.92
N GLY A 301 19.82 -1.01 -4.42
CA GLY A 301 18.69 -0.14 -4.04
C GLY A 301 18.53 0.09 -2.54
N PHE A 302 19.46 -0.41 -1.71
CA PHE A 302 19.41 -0.32 -0.25
C PHE A 302 19.36 1.13 0.22
N ARG A 303 18.36 1.46 1.04
CA ARG A 303 18.22 2.76 1.71
C ARG A 303 18.41 2.59 3.22
N PRO A 304 19.62 2.86 3.77
CA PRO A 304 19.90 2.71 5.20
C PRO A 304 18.89 3.46 6.08
N ALA A 305 18.39 4.61 5.60
CA ALA A 305 17.43 5.44 6.32
C ALA A 305 16.16 4.70 6.73
N PHE A 306 15.65 3.74 5.94
CA PHE A 306 14.46 2.96 6.30
C PHE A 306 14.68 2.09 7.54
N GLN A 307 15.86 1.51 7.70
CA GLN A 307 16.20 0.68 8.86
C GLN A 307 16.53 1.55 10.08
N MET A 308 17.13 2.73 9.88
CA MET A 308 17.37 3.71 10.94
C MET A 308 16.07 4.21 11.61
N LEU A 309 14.93 4.18 10.90
CA LEU A 309 13.62 4.54 11.47
C LEU A 309 13.29 3.74 12.74
N ALA A 310 13.74 2.48 12.83
CA ALA A 310 13.53 1.65 14.01
C ALA A 310 14.19 2.25 15.27
N GLY A 311 15.43 2.72 15.13
CA GLY A 311 16.16 3.40 16.21
C GLY A 311 15.51 4.74 16.55
N VAL A 312 15.19 5.56 15.53
CA VAL A 312 14.49 6.84 15.71
C VAL A 312 13.16 6.65 16.45
N ARG A 313 12.36 5.65 16.05
CA ARG A 313 11.10 5.31 16.72
C ARG A 313 11.31 5.03 18.20
N ARG A 314 12.29 4.19 18.57
CA ARG A 314 12.59 3.88 19.97
C ARG A 314 12.95 5.13 20.77
N GLY A 315 13.81 5.98 20.23
CA GLY A 315 14.21 7.24 20.85
C GLY A 315 13.02 8.19 21.06
N LEU A 316 12.16 8.35 20.03
CA LEU A 316 10.95 9.16 20.14
C LEU A 316 9.97 8.59 21.18
N LEU A 317 9.75 7.27 21.21
CA LEU A 317 8.89 6.62 22.22
C LEU A 317 9.42 6.79 23.65
N ALA A 318 10.74 6.74 23.83
CA ALA A 318 11.39 6.97 25.12
C ALA A 318 11.24 8.43 25.58
N ALA A 319 11.22 9.39 24.65
CA ALA A 319 11.01 10.80 24.93
C ALA A 319 9.54 11.15 25.25
N CYS A 320 8.57 10.31 24.87
CA CYS A 320 7.15 10.55 25.13
C CYS A 320 6.81 10.46 26.63
N PRO A 321 5.93 11.35 27.16
CA PRO A 321 5.38 11.22 28.50
C PRO A 321 4.63 9.89 28.70
N GLY A 322 4.60 9.40 29.94
CA GLY A 322 3.81 8.24 30.33
C GLY A 322 2.34 8.39 29.92
N GLY A 323 1.80 7.40 29.20
CA GLY A 323 0.42 7.41 28.69
C GLY A 323 0.18 8.15 27.36
N ARG A 324 1.19 8.84 26.80
CA ARG A 324 1.07 9.58 25.50
C ARG A 324 1.99 9.04 24.40
N ARG A 325 2.26 7.73 24.42
CA ARG A 325 3.08 7.09 23.38
C ARG A 325 2.30 6.99 22.07
N PHE A 326 2.97 7.31 20.96
CA PHE A 326 2.38 7.18 19.63
C PHE A 326 2.28 5.72 19.16
N ARG A 327 1.44 5.49 18.17
CA ARG A 327 1.26 4.18 17.51
C ARG A 327 2.16 4.09 16.28
N THR A 328 2.68 2.90 15.99
CA THR A 328 3.44 2.69 14.75
C THR A 328 2.64 1.83 13.78
N ILE A 329 2.54 2.24 12.52
CA ILE A 329 1.86 1.48 11.46
C ILE A 329 2.84 1.26 10.32
N LEU A 330 3.09 0.01 9.97
CA LEU A 330 3.99 -0.40 8.89
C LEU A 330 3.14 -1.05 7.82
N MET A 331 3.07 -0.45 6.64
CA MET A 331 2.15 -0.89 5.59
C MET A 331 2.89 -1.32 4.33
N SER A 332 2.42 -2.39 3.70
CA SER A 332 2.90 -2.81 2.37
C SER A 332 1.81 -3.51 1.58
N ALA A 333 1.93 -3.53 0.26
CA ALA A 333 1.04 -4.32 -0.60
C ALA A 333 1.28 -5.83 -0.44
N THR A 334 2.56 -6.18 -0.36
CA THR A 334 3.05 -7.55 -0.24
C THR A 334 4.14 -7.59 0.82
N LEU A 335 4.19 -8.66 1.61
CA LEU A 335 5.24 -8.92 2.59
C LEU A 335 5.58 -10.41 2.49
N THR A 336 6.85 -10.73 2.28
CA THR A 336 7.32 -12.11 2.40
C THR A 336 7.53 -12.45 3.88
N PRO A 337 7.58 -13.74 4.27
CA PRO A 337 7.88 -14.14 5.64
C PRO A 337 9.18 -13.53 6.19
N ASP A 338 10.27 -13.50 5.41
CA ASP A 338 11.55 -12.86 5.79
C ASP A 338 11.41 -11.36 6.07
N THR A 339 10.59 -10.65 5.29
CA THR A 339 10.29 -9.24 5.55
C THR A 339 9.55 -9.05 6.87
N VAL A 340 8.57 -9.90 7.18
CA VAL A 340 7.82 -9.85 8.44
C VAL A 340 8.75 -10.09 9.63
N GLU A 341 9.61 -11.11 9.56
CA GLU A 341 10.61 -11.41 10.61
C GLU A 341 11.58 -10.24 10.82
N THR A 342 12.02 -9.59 9.73
CA THR A 342 12.87 -8.40 9.81
C THR A 342 12.14 -7.23 10.49
N ILE A 343 10.87 -7.01 10.16
CA ILE A 343 10.04 -5.98 10.80
C ILE A 343 9.90 -6.26 12.30
N ASP A 344 9.69 -7.52 12.69
CA ASP A 344 9.62 -7.91 14.09
C ASP A 344 10.93 -7.61 14.83
N ALA A 345 12.07 -8.01 14.26
CA ALA A 345 13.37 -7.76 14.87
C ALA A 345 13.64 -6.26 15.07
N LEU A 346 13.22 -5.42 14.12
CA LEU A 346 13.53 -3.99 14.12
C LEU A 346 12.51 -3.13 14.87
N PHE A 347 11.20 -3.41 14.78
CA PHE A 347 10.15 -2.51 15.27
C PHE A 347 9.49 -2.94 16.59
N GLY A 348 9.96 -4.01 17.23
CA GLY A 348 9.63 -4.37 18.61
C GLY A 348 9.44 -5.88 18.79
N PRO A 349 9.55 -6.43 20.01
CA PRO A 349 9.34 -7.86 20.21
C PRO A 349 7.96 -8.29 19.71
N ALA A 350 7.84 -9.50 19.15
CA ALA A 350 6.63 -9.98 18.47
C ALA A 350 5.32 -9.75 19.25
N ARG A 351 5.37 -9.83 20.60
CA ARG A 351 4.23 -9.55 21.49
C ARG A 351 3.65 -8.13 21.41
N THR A 352 4.43 -7.17 20.90
CA THR A 352 4.05 -5.75 20.72
C THR A 352 3.88 -5.37 19.24
N VAL A 353 3.98 -6.36 18.35
CA VAL A 353 3.84 -6.21 16.91
C VAL A 353 2.70 -7.10 16.43
N GLN A 354 1.56 -6.48 16.18
CA GLN A 354 0.36 -7.15 15.72
C GLN A 354 0.23 -6.99 14.20
N MET A 355 -0.50 -7.89 13.53
CA MET A 355 -0.58 -7.90 12.07
C MET A 355 -2.02 -8.03 11.59
N VAL A 356 -2.38 -7.22 10.60
CA VAL A 356 -3.59 -7.40 9.79
C VAL A 356 -3.14 -7.74 8.38
N ALA A 357 -3.48 -8.94 7.93
CA ALA A 357 -3.19 -9.42 6.58
C ALA A 357 -4.48 -9.78 5.87
N SER A 358 -4.70 -9.20 4.69
CA SER A 358 -5.82 -9.57 3.82
C SER A 358 -5.32 -9.62 2.38
N VAL A 359 -4.55 -10.67 2.09
CA VAL A 359 -3.81 -10.81 0.84
C VAL A 359 -4.69 -11.55 -0.18
N HIS A 360 -4.91 -10.92 -1.32
CA HIS A 360 -5.44 -11.57 -2.51
C HIS A 360 -4.55 -11.25 -3.71
N LEU A 361 -4.43 -12.22 -4.61
CA LEU A 361 -3.73 -12.01 -5.87
C LEU A 361 -4.62 -11.23 -6.84
N ARG A 362 -3.97 -10.64 -7.84
CA ARG A 362 -4.57 -9.76 -8.84
C ARG A 362 -5.17 -10.61 -9.98
N PRO A 363 -6.49 -10.56 -10.26
CA PRO A 363 -7.10 -11.28 -11.38
C PRO A 363 -6.88 -10.59 -12.74
N GLU A 364 -6.43 -9.33 -12.75
CA GLU A 364 -6.36 -8.51 -13.96
C GLU A 364 -5.19 -8.88 -14.89
N PRO A 365 -3.98 -9.20 -14.40
CA PRO A 365 -2.85 -9.51 -15.27
C PRO A 365 -2.97 -10.90 -15.92
N GLN A 366 -2.82 -10.94 -17.24
CA GLN A 366 -2.62 -12.15 -18.04
C GLN A 366 -1.13 -12.32 -18.33
N TYR A 367 -0.53 -13.45 -17.96
CA TYR A 367 0.92 -13.66 -17.94
C TYR A 367 1.42 -14.46 -19.14
N TRP A 368 2.20 -13.82 -20.02
CA TRP A 368 2.82 -14.42 -21.20
C TRP A 368 4.33 -14.50 -20.99
N VAL A 369 4.93 -15.66 -21.28
CA VAL A 369 6.36 -15.90 -21.09
C VAL A 369 6.90 -16.49 -22.38
N HIS A 370 7.99 -15.92 -22.90
CA HIS A 370 8.64 -16.37 -24.12
C HIS A 370 10.15 -16.23 -24.01
N ARG A 371 10.90 -17.30 -24.27
CA ARG A 371 12.36 -17.26 -24.34
C ARG A 371 12.81 -17.01 -25.77
N GLU A 372 13.67 -16.03 -25.97
CA GLU A 372 14.33 -15.73 -27.22
C GLU A 372 15.80 -15.38 -26.96
N ASP A 373 16.70 -16.24 -27.41
CA ASP A 373 18.14 -16.10 -27.18
C ASP A 373 18.82 -15.25 -28.28
N ASP A 374 18.23 -15.17 -29.47
CA ASP A 374 18.70 -14.28 -30.53
C ASP A 374 18.29 -12.82 -30.22
N PRO A 375 19.25 -11.89 -30.02
CA PRO A 375 18.95 -10.52 -29.65
C PRO A 375 18.12 -9.75 -30.69
N ASP A 376 18.35 -10.00 -31.98
CA ASP A 376 17.67 -9.29 -33.08
C ASP A 376 16.24 -9.80 -33.22
N GLU A 377 16.03 -11.11 -33.10
CA GLU A 377 14.68 -11.68 -33.06
C GLU A 377 13.91 -11.29 -31.80
N LYS A 378 14.59 -11.18 -30.65
CA LYS A 378 13.98 -10.65 -29.41
C LYS A 378 13.49 -9.22 -29.64
N ASP A 379 14.33 -8.38 -30.24
CA ASP A 379 13.97 -7.01 -30.56
C ASP A 379 12.79 -6.94 -31.53
N ARG A 380 12.81 -7.78 -32.58
CA ARG A 380 11.74 -7.88 -33.58
C ARG A 380 10.41 -8.27 -32.94
N LYS A 381 10.39 -9.27 -32.05
CA LYS A 381 9.18 -9.75 -31.35
C LYS A 381 8.59 -8.71 -30.41
N VAL A 382 9.43 -7.98 -29.66
CA VAL A 382 8.97 -6.87 -28.80
C VAL A 382 8.37 -5.74 -29.63
N LEU A 383 8.99 -5.39 -30.77
CA LEU A 383 8.46 -4.36 -31.69
C LEU A 383 7.13 -4.80 -32.34
N GLU A 384 7.02 -6.06 -32.76
CA GLU A 384 5.79 -6.66 -33.27
C GLU A 384 4.68 -6.57 -32.22
N LEU A 385 4.96 -7.02 -30.99
CA LEU A 385 4.05 -6.95 -29.84
C LEU A 385 3.55 -5.53 -29.60
N LEU A 386 4.45 -4.54 -29.58
CA LEU A 386 4.09 -3.15 -29.33
C LEU A 386 3.16 -2.56 -30.38
N SER A 387 3.25 -2.99 -31.64
CA SER A 387 2.34 -2.55 -32.72
C SER A 387 0.90 -3.05 -32.51
N HIS A 388 0.71 -4.12 -31.75
CA HIS A 388 -0.62 -4.69 -31.50
C HIS A 388 -1.14 -4.45 -30.07
N ALA A 389 -0.27 -4.10 -29.14
CA ALA A 389 -0.58 -4.00 -27.73
C ALA A 389 -1.52 -2.83 -27.38
N PRO A 390 -2.52 -3.06 -26.50
CA PRO A 390 -3.33 -1.99 -25.92
C PRO A 390 -2.46 -0.94 -25.21
N ARG A 391 -2.92 0.31 -25.21
CA ARG A 391 -2.25 1.45 -24.60
C ARG A 391 -2.91 1.88 -23.28
N PRO A 392 -2.15 2.47 -22.36
CA PRO A 392 -0.70 2.71 -22.40
C PRO A 392 0.10 1.46 -21.97
N PHE A 393 1.41 1.48 -22.23
CA PHE A 393 2.33 0.39 -21.89
C PHE A 393 3.53 0.81 -21.02
N ILE A 394 4.13 -0.15 -20.32
CA ILE A 394 5.43 0.00 -19.66
C ILE A 394 6.36 -1.09 -20.21
N LEU A 395 7.57 -0.71 -20.63
CA LEU A 395 8.63 -1.62 -21.06
C LEU A 395 9.77 -1.60 -20.05
N TYR A 396 9.88 -2.66 -19.25
CA TYR A 396 10.93 -2.87 -18.26
C TYR A 396 12.17 -3.52 -18.86
N VAL A 397 13.32 -3.00 -18.43
CA VAL A 397 14.66 -3.51 -18.73
C VAL A 397 15.54 -3.40 -17.50
N THR A 398 16.59 -4.23 -17.42
CA THR A 398 17.47 -4.23 -16.24
C THR A 398 18.41 -3.03 -16.21
N LYS A 399 19.09 -2.72 -17.32
CA LYS A 399 20.17 -1.72 -17.35
C LYS A 399 19.69 -0.37 -17.90
N ARG A 400 20.29 0.71 -17.38
CA ARG A 400 20.04 2.08 -17.86
C ARG A 400 20.44 2.28 -19.33
N SER A 401 21.51 1.62 -19.76
CA SER A 401 21.95 1.59 -21.16
C SER A 401 20.86 1.03 -22.08
N ASP A 402 20.18 -0.02 -21.62
CA ASP A 402 19.17 -0.73 -22.40
C ASP A 402 17.90 0.12 -22.49
N ALA A 403 17.54 0.83 -21.43
CA ALA A 403 16.41 1.77 -21.46
C ALA A 403 16.63 2.87 -22.51
N LYS A 404 17.85 3.45 -22.53
CA LYS A 404 18.24 4.45 -23.55
C LYS A 404 18.31 3.84 -24.96
N ARG A 405 18.72 2.58 -25.10
CA ARG A 405 18.74 1.85 -26.39
C ARG A 405 17.32 1.66 -26.94
N TRP A 406 16.42 1.15 -26.11
CA TRP A 406 15.02 0.90 -26.47
C TRP A 406 14.26 2.17 -26.84
N VAL A 407 14.43 3.26 -26.08
CA VAL A 407 13.80 4.54 -26.46
C VAL A 407 14.32 5.05 -27.81
N ARG A 408 15.64 4.94 -28.08
CA ARG A 408 16.18 5.30 -29.40
C ARG A 408 15.61 4.43 -30.52
N LEU A 409 15.53 3.11 -30.29
CA LEU A 409 14.96 2.17 -31.26
C LEU A 409 13.50 2.50 -31.57
N LEU A 410 12.67 2.72 -30.54
CA LEU A 410 11.26 3.05 -30.70
C LEU A 410 11.07 4.42 -31.38
N ARG A 411 11.85 5.44 -31.01
CA ARG A 411 11.83 6.75 -31.70
C ARG A 411 12.26 6.62 -33.17
N GLY A 412 13.24 5.76 -33.46
CA GLY A 412 13.64 5.44 -34.83
C GLY A 412 12.55 4.74 -35.64
N LYS A 413 11.59 4.07 -35.00
CA LYS A 413 10.38 3.51 -35.61
C LYS A 413 9.20 4.49 -35.67
N GLY A 414 9.37 5.72 -35.17
CA GLY A 414 8.37 6.80 -35.25
C GLY A 414 7.48 6.96 -34.01
N TYR A 415 7.69 6.18 -32.94
CA TYR A 415 7.01 6.41 -31.66
C TYR A 415 7.49 7.73 -31.05
N ALA A 416 6.56 8.65 -30.78
CA ALA A 416 6.87 9.98 -30.26
C ALA A 416 6.31 10.21 -28.85
N ARG A 417 5.26 9.48 -28.46
CA ARG A 417 4.60 9.62 -27.16
C ARG A 417 5.19 8.67 -26.12
N ILE A 418 6.51 8.60 -26.06
CA ILE A 418 7.28 7.73 -25.16
C ILE A 418 8.43 8.47 -24.47
N ASP A 419 8.76 8.07 -23.24
CA ASP A 419 9.92 8.58 -22.52
C ASP A 419 10.68 7.50 -21.75
N CYS A 420 11.89 7.85 -21.30
CA CYS A 420 12.82 7.00 -20.56
C CYS A 420 12.80 7.34 -19.07
N PHE A 421 12.69 6.34 -18.19
CA PHE A 421 12.76 6.56 -16.75
C PHE A 421 13.73 5.59 -16.06
N HIS A 422 14.74 6.12 -15.37
CA HIS A 422 15.73 5.32 -14.65
C HIS A 422 16.29 6.04 -13.42
N GLY A 423 17.16 5.38 -12.64
CA GLY A 423 17.70 5.91 -11.39
C GLY A 423 18.38 7.30 -11.48
N GLU A 424 19.00 7.62 -12.62
CA GLU A 424 19.67 8.91 -12.88
C GLU A 424 18.80 9.95 -13.62
N THR A 425 17.50 9.71 -13.77
CA THR A 425 16.61 10.72 -14.34
C THR A 425 16.59 11.93 -13.39
N ALA A 426 16.92 13.11 -13.90
CA ALA A 426 16.97 14.34 -13.11
C ALA A 426 15.59 14.65 -12.49
N ASP A 427 15.56 15.29 -11.32
CA ASP A 427 14.31 15.54 -10.58
C ASP A 427 13.27 16.35 -11.39
N ALA A 428 13.72 17.33 -12.18
CA ALA A 428 12.86 18.10 -13.06
C ALA A 428 12.23 17.21 -14.15
N ASP A 429 13.00 16.31 -14.76
CA ASP A 429 12.51 15.36 -15.76
C ASP A 429 11.58 14.31 -15.15
N ARG A 430 11.88 13.83 -13.94
CA ARG A 430 10.99 12.89 -13.22
C ARG A 430 9.60 13.48 -13.06
N ARG A 431 9.50 14.73 -12.60
CA ARG A 431 8.22 15.44 -12.46
C ARG A 431 7.53 15.60 -13.80
N ARG A 432 8.23 16.11 -14.82
CA ARG A 432 7.69 16.25 -16.19
C ARG A 432 7.13 14.95 -16.73
N ILE A 433 7.87 13.84 -16.61
CA ILE A 433 7.45 12.52 -17.12
C ILE A 433 6.22 12.02 -16.36
N ILE A 434 6.20 12.15 -15.02
CA ILE A 434 5.05 11.74 -14.19
C ILE A 434 3.81 12.55 -14.54
N ASP A 435 3.94 13.87 -14.69
CA ASP A 435 2.84 14.75 -15.06
C ASP A 435 2.31 14.39 -16.46
N GLN A 436 3.19 14.27 -17.46
CA GLN A 436 2.83 13.85 -18.81
C GLN A 436 2.20 12.45 -18.86
N TRP A 437 2.66 11.51 -18.04
CA TRP A 437 2.08 10.16 -17.91
C TRP A 437 0.69 10.19 -17.28
N SER A 438 0.48 11.04 -16.26
CA SER A 438 -0.80 11.21 -15.59
C SER A 438 -1.85 11.87 -16.49
N GLU A 439 -1.44 12.85 -17.30
CA GLU A 439 -2.28 13.60 -18.23
C GLU A 439 -2.42 12.92 -19.61
N ASN A 440 -2.07 11.64 -19.69
CA ASN A 440 -2.14 10.85 -20.92
C ASN A 440 -1.37 11.45 -22.11
N ARG A 441 -0.34 12.27 -21.89
CA ARG A 441 0.54 12.81 -22.94
C ARG A 441 1.58 11.79 -23.41
N LEU A 442 1.83 10.76 -22.61
CA LEU A 442 2.68 9.61 -22.94
C LEU A 442 1.84 8.33 -23.01
N ASP A 443 2.08 7.52 -24.04
CA ASP A 443 1.43 6.22 -24.26
C ASP A 443 2.34 5.05 -23.87
N GLY A 444 3.63 5.30 -23.66
CA GLY A 444 4.61 4.29 -23.27
C GLY A 444 5.74 4.83 -22.40
N ILE A 445 6.17 4.07 -21.41
CA ILE A 445 7.37 4.36 -20.62
C ILE A 445 8.34 3.20 -20.75
N VAL A 446 9.59 3.50 -21.14
CA VAL A 446 10.69 2.54 -21.08
C VAL A 446 11.48 2.79 -19.81
N ALA A 447 11.61 1.79 -18.95
CA ALA A 447 12.16 2.01 -17.63
C ALA A 447 12.97 0.85 -17.04
N THR A 448 13.80 1.19 -16.06
CA THR A 448 14.30 0.21 -15.09
C THR A 448 13.37 0.11 -13.90
N SER A 449 13.69 -0.75 -12.92
CA SER A 449 12.96 -0.88 -11.64
C SER A 449 12.79 0.46 -10.87
N ALA A 450 13.54 1.50 -11.24
CA ALA A 450 13.37 2.85 -10.71
C ALA A 450 12.00 3.46 -11.03
N PHE A 451 11.37 3.09 -12.16
CA PHE A 451 9.99 3.50 -12.45
C PHE A 451 9.04 2.54 -11.76
N GLY A 452 8.94 2.70 -10.45
CA GLY A 452 8.15 1.80 -9.66
C GLY A 452 7.45 2.45 -8.50
N VAL A 453 8.22 2.71 -7.46
CA VAL A 453 7.66 3.14 -6.19
C VAL A 453 7.04 4.54 -6.30
N GLY A 454 5.73 4.64 -6.06
CA GLY A 454 4.98 5.91 -6.10
C GLY A 454 4.37 6.29 -7.46
N ILE A 455 4.38 5.41 -8.46
CA ILE A 455 3.59 5.61 -9.70
C ILE A 455 2.20 5.02 -9.52
N ASP A 456 1.16 5.85 -9.66
CA ASP A 456 -0.24 5.44 -9.62
C ASP A 456 -1.03 5.88 -10.85
N LYS A 457 -0.99 5.04 -11.89
CA LYS A 457 -1.84 5.19 -13.08
C LYS A 457 -2.82 4.03 -13.15
N ARG A 458 -4.12 4.35 -13.23
CA ARG A 458 -5.20 3.35 -13.10
C ARG A 458 -5.35 2.46 -14.34
N ASP A 459 -5.14 3.04 -15.52
CA ASP A 459 -5.53 2.49 -16.82
C ASP A 459 -4.38 1.83 -17.59
N VAL A 460 -3.27 1.42 -16.95
CA VAL A 460 -2.16 0.75 -17.67
C VAL A 460 -2.62 -0.61 -18.21
N ARG A 461 -2.47 -0.84 -19.52
CA ARG A 461 -2.99 -2.06 -20.16
C ARG A 461 -1.94 -3.10 -20.50
N THR A 462 -0.70 -2.69 -20.72
CA THR A 462 0.37 -3.60 -21.13
C THR A 462 1.63 -3.36 -20.29
N VAL A 463 2.17 -4.42 -19.69
CA VAL A 463 3.49 -4.42 -19.04
C VAL A 463 4.36 -5.43 -19.77
N ILE A 464 5.52 -5.01 -20.23
CA ILE A 464 6.46 -5.84 -20.99
C ILE A 464 7.79 -5.83 -20.26
N HIS A 465 8.35 -7.00 -20.03
CA HIS A 465 9.70 -7.21 -19.55
C HIS A 465 10.53 -7.71 -20.72
N ALA A 466 11.43 -6.88 -21.24
CA ALA A 466 12.47 -7.27 -22.19
C ALA A 466 13.76 -7.66 -21.46
N ALA A 467 13.59 -8.27 -20.29
CA ALA A 467 14.61 -8.71 -19.35
C ALA A 467 13.96 -9.64 -18.30
N VAL A 468 14.78 -10.23 -17.43
CA VAL A 468 14.31 -10.99 -16.26
C VAL A 468 14.45 -10.11 -15.01
N PRO A 469 13.37 -9.89 -14.22
CA PRO A 469 13.48 -9.25 -12.91
C PRO A 469 14.27 -10.09 -11.92
N GLU A 470 14.87 -9.46 -10.92
CA GLU A 470 15.77 -10.13 -9.97
C GLU A 470 15.05 -11.13 -9.04
N THR A 471 13.76 -10.92 -8.76
CA THR A 471 12.96 -11.79 -7.90
C THR A 471 11.53 -11.91 -8.42
N LEU A 472 10.83 -12.98 -8.04
CA LEU A 472 9.41 -13.14 -8.33
C LEU A 472 8.56 -12.02 -7.71
N ASP A 473 8.89 -11.57 -6.48
CA ASP A 473 8.22 -10.44 -5.83
C ASP A 473 8.32 -9.17 -6.69
N ARG A 474 9.52 -8.86 -7.21
CA ARG A 474 9.71 -7.68 -8.07
C ARG A 474 8.93 -7.80 -9.37
N PHE A 475 8.97 -8.95 -10.03
CA PHE A 475 8.15 -9.22 -11.21
C PHE A 475 6.67 -8.94 -10.93
N TYR A 476 6.14 -9.47 -9.82
CA TYR A 476 4.74 -9.28 -9.46
C TYR A 476 4.38 -7.82 -9.14
N GLN A 477 5.27 -7.09 -8.44
CA GLN A 477 5.07 -5.66 -8.16
C GLN A 477 5.04 -4.81 -9.45
N GLU A 478 5.89 -5.13 -10.43
CA GLU A 478 5.97 -4.45 -11.72
C GLU A 478 4.75 -4.75 -12.60
N VAL A 479 4.34 -6.02 -12.68
CA VAL A 479 3.11 -6.43 -13.37
C VAL A 479 1.86 -5.85 -12.70
N GLY A 480 1.86 -5.71 -11.38
CA GLY A 480 0.81 -5.07 -10.59
C GLY A 480 0.57 -3.58 -10.90
N ARG A 481 1.28 -3.00 -11.87
CA ARG A 481 1.01 -1.65 -12.41
C ARG A 481 -0.08 -1.64 -13.46
N GLY A 482 -0.25 -2.74 -14.18
CA GLY A 482 -1.36 -2.93 -15.12
C GLY A 482 -2.70 -3.05 -14.39
N GLY A 483 -3.81 -2.69 -15.03
CA GLY A 483 -5.18 -3.04 -14.62
C GLY A 483 -5.60 -2.55 -13.22
N ARG A 484 -5.12 -1.38 -12.78
CA ARG A 484 -5.46 -0.85 -11.44
C ARG A 484 -6.91 -0.37 -11.33
N ASP A 485 -7.55 -0.09 -12.45
CA ASP A 485 -8.98 0.18 -12.59
C ASP A 485 -9.87 -1.08 -12.51
N GLY A 486 -9.28 -2.27 -12.37
CA GLY A 486 -10.00 -3.54 -12.29
C GLY A 486 -10.30 -4.18 -13.64
N CYS A 487 -9.91 -3.55 -14.75
CA CYS A 487 -10.00 -4.16 -16.08
C CYS A 487 -8.73 -5.00 -16.37
N PRO A 488 -8.82 -6.03 -17.23
CA PRO A 488 -7.68 -6.86 -17.62
C PRO A 488 -6.49 -6.06 -18.14
N SER A 489 -5.30 -6.63 -17.95
CA SER A 489 -4.04 -6.13 -18.49
C SER A 489 -3.18 -7.32 -18.91
N THR A 490 -2.23 -7.11 -19.83
CA THR A 490 -1.30 -8.17 -20.22
C THR A 490 0.10 -7.91 -19.68
N SER A 491 0.74 -8.95 -19.16
CA SER A 491 2.16 -9.02 -18.82
C SER A 491 2.87 -9.91 -19.84
N PHE A 492 3.91 -9.40 -20.48
CA PHE A 492 4.82 -10.18 -21.32
C PHE A 492 6.20 -10.22 -20.69
N LEU A 493 6.77 -11.40 -20.55
CA LEU A 493 8.17 -11.58 -20.21
C LEU A 493 8.87 -12.24 -21.41
N ILE A 494 9.60 -11.43 -22.18
CA ILE A 494 10.36 -11.85 -23.36
C ILE A 494 11.84 -11.71 -23.03
N TYR A 495 12.53 -12.83 -22.84
CA TYR A 495 13.85 -12.85 -22.23
C TYR A 495 14.82 -13.80 -22.94
N SER A 496 16.12 -13.55 -22.78
CA SER A 496 17.19 -14.48 -23.16
C SER A 496 17.87 -15.11 -21.95
N SER A 497 18.67 -16.14 -22.18
CA SER A 497 19.52 -16.77 -21.16
C SER A 497 20.44 -15.75 -20.48
N GLN A 498 20.96 -14.79 -21.26
CA GLN A 498 21.82 -13.73 -20.73
C GLN A 498 21.07 -12.79 -19.76
N ASP A 499 19.78 -12.55 -20.01
CA ASP A 499 18.94 -11.76 -19.12
C ASP A 499 18.74 -12.50 -17.78
N GLN A 500 18.52 -13.82 -17.83
CA GLN A 500 18.39 -14.66 -16.64
C GLN A 500 19.69 -14.71 -15.83
N GLU A 501 20.85 -14.84 -16.50
CA GLU A 501 22.16 -14.76 -15.83
C GLU A 501 22.38 -13.40 -15.16
N THR A 502 22.01 -12.31 -15.84
CA THR A 502 22.11 -10.96 -15.29
C THR A 502 21.23 -10.82 -14.04
N ALA A 503 19.99 -11.31 -14.10
CA ALA A 503 19.07 -11.31 -12.96
C ALA A 503 19.65 -12.10 -11.78
N ASN A 504 20.18 -13.30 -12.03
CA ASN A 504 20.81 -14.14 -11.02
C ASN A 504 22.02 -13.47 -10.35
N GLN A 505 22.83 -12.73 -11.11
CA GLN A 505 23.96 -11.98 -10.57
C GLN A 505 23.51 -10.84 -9.64
N ILE A 506 22.45 -10.11 -10.01
CA ILE A 506 21.95 -8.99 -9.20
C ILE A 506 21.18 -9.49 -7.97
N ALA A 507 20.43 -10.59 -8.10
CA ALA A 507 19.68 -11.20 -7.01
C ALA A 507 20.57 -11.81 -5.92
N SER A 508 21.81 -12.19 -6.28
CA SER A 508 22.76 -12.75 -5.33
C SER A 508 23.13 -11.71 -4.27
N PRO A 509 22.86 -11.96 -2.97
CA PRO A 509 23.07 -10.96 -1.94
C PRO A 509 24.56 -10.66 -1.77
N THR A 510 24.94 -9.40 -1.95
CA THR A 510 26.30 -8.90 -1.69
C THR A 510 26.48 -8.62 -0.20
N LEU A 511 26.61 -9.70 0.57
CA LEU A 511 26.86 -9.62 2.01
C LEU A 511 28.36 -9.45 2.29
N ILE A 512 28.66 -8.62 3.28
CA ILE A 512 30.01 -8.50 3.83
C ILE A 512 30.49 -9.88 4.32
N SER A 513 31.76 -10.23 4.09
CA SER A 513 32.33 -11.47 4.64
C SER A 513 32.35 -11.40 6.17
N ASP A 514 32.28 -12.54 6.85
CA ASP A 514 32.27 -12.55 8.32
C ASP A 514 33.53 -11.90 8.90
N ASP A 515 34.66 -12.08 8.22
CA ASP A 515 35.92 -11.42 8.57
C ASP A 515 35.85 -9.91 8.46
N LEU A 516 35.33 -9.38 7.35
CA LEU A 516 35.22 -7.94 7.16
C LEU A 516 34.15 -7.34 8.07
N ALA A 517 33.07 -8.08 8.35
CA ALA A 517 32.02 -7.67 9.28
C ALA A 517 32.55 -7.59 10.71
N PHE A 518 33.30 -8.62 11.14
CA PHE A 518 33.93 -8.67 12.45
C PHE A 518 35.03 -7.61 12.59
N GLU A 519 35.83 -7.37 11.55
CA GLU A 519 36.85 -6.31 11.54
C GLU A 519 36.21 -4.92 11.69
N ARG A 520 35.14 -4.65 10.92
CA ARG A 520 34.36 -3.41 11.03
C ARG A 520 33.77 -3.24 12.43
N TRP A 521 33.10 -4.26 12.94
CA TRP A 521 32.50 -4.24 14.27
C TRP A 521 33.56 -4.01 15.35
N SER A 522 34.66 -4.75 15.33
CA SER A 522 35.75 -4.61 16.31
C SER A 522 36.37 -3.22 16.28
N THR A 523 36.51 -2.62 15.08
CA THR A 523 37.03 -1.26 14.93
C THR A 523 36.06 -0.22 15.46
N MET A 524 34.76 -0.35 15.13
CA MET A 524 33.69 0.51 15.63
C MET A 524 33.58 0.43 17.15
N TYR A 525 33.57 -0.78 17.71
CA TYR A 525 33.53 -1.04 19.14
C TYR A 525 34.75 -0.44 19.86
N GLY A 526 35.96 -0.64 19.32
CA GLY A 526 37.19 -0.12 19.92
C GLY A 526 37.27 1.42 19.98
N ARG A 527 36.44 2.13 19.21
CA ARG A 527 36.30 3.59 19.23
C ARG A 527 34.98 4.06 19.82
N SER A 528 34.15 3.13 20.29
CA SER A 528 32.83 3.46 20.85
C SER A 528 32.97 4.11 22.22
N THR A 529 31.97 4.91 22.59
CA THR A 529 31.87 5.54 23.91
C THR A 529 30.78 4.85 24.71
N GLN A 530 31.08 4.43 25.94
CA GLN A 530 30.10 3.83 26.83
C GLN A 530 29.16 4.89 27.38
N LEU A 531 27.86 4.62 27.31
CA LEU A 531 26.80 5.52 27.74
C LEU A 531 26.12 5.06 29.05
N ASP A 532 26.39 3.84 29.50
CA ASP A 532 25.87 3.27 30.74
C ASP A 532 26.99 2.67 31.61
N THR A 533 26.69 2.46 32.90
CA THR A 533 27.66 1.96 33.89
C THR A 533 27.99 0.48 33.72
N ILE A 534 27.14 -0.27 33.03
CA ILE A 534 27.31 -1.71 32.79
C ILE A 534 27.92 -2.01 31.41
N GLY A 535 28.15 -0.99 30.58
CA GLY A 535 28.78 -1.08 29.26
C GLY A 535 27.93 -1.78 28.19
N GLN A 536 26.60 -1.86 28.37
CA GLN A 536 25.70 -2.44 27.37
C GLN A 536 25.26 -1.41 26.35
N LEU A 537 25.27 -0.11 26.67
CA LEU A 537 24.87 0.95 25.76
C LEU A 537 26.09 1.70 25.23
N LEU A 538 26.27 1.69 23.91
CA LEU A 538 27.45 2.23 23.24
C LEU A 538 27.07 3.25 22.20
N GLU A 539 27.76 4.39 22.17
CA GLU A 539 27.75 5.31 21.05
C GLU A 539 28.86 4.93 20.06
N VAL A 540 28.49 4.65 18.82
CA VAL A 540 29.36 4.18 17.74
C VAL A 540 29.44 5.25 16.65
N ASP A 541 30.66 5.63 16.28
CA ASP A 541 30.93 6.50 15.14
C ASP A 541 30.91 5.69 13.83
N LEU A 542 29.98 6.03 12.94
CA LEU A 542 29.80 5.39 11.64
C LEU A 542 30.87 5.81 10.63
N ALA A 543 31.57 6.93 10.85
CA ALA A 543 32.63 7.42 9.98
C ALA A 543 33.98 6.69 10.21
N VAL A 544 34.06 5.80 11.20
CA VAL A 544 35.25 4.99 11.49
C VAL A 544 35.64 4.14 10.28
N VAL A 545 36.89 4.29 9.82
CA VAL A 545 37.45 3.54 8.70
C VAL A 545 38.28 2.36 9.23
N PRO A 546 37.95 1.11 8.86
CA PRO A 546 38.77 -0.06 9.17
C PRO A 546 40.21 0.07 8.65
N PRO A 547 41.22 -0.51 9.32
CA PRO A 547 42.65 -0.33 8.98
C PRO A 547 43.03 -0.67 7.53
N ARG A 548 42.27 -1.56 6.87
CA ARG A 548 42.52 -1.99 5.47
C ARG A 548 41.97 -1.05 4.40
N LEU A 549 41.17 -0.03 4.74
CA LEU A 549 40.55 0.89 3.79
C LEU A 549 41.28 2.25 3.76
N ARG A 550 41.60 2.74 2.55
CA ARG A 550 42.48 3.92 2.35
C ARG A 550 41.76 5.28 2.28
N ARG A 551 40.41 5.35 2.28
CA ARG A 551 39.65 6.62 2.20
C ARG A 551 38.31 6.57 2.94
N GLN A 552 37.93 7.70 3.54
CA GLN A 552 36.57 8.01 3.98
C GLN A 552 35.68 8.28 2.76
N SER A 553 34.49 7.70 2.74
CA SER A 553 33.43 7.98 1.77
C SER A 553 32.07 7.62 2.39
N ASP A 554 30.97 8.17 1.85
CA ASP A 554 29.59 7.81 2.24
C ASP A 554 29.31 6.30 2.12
N TYR A 555 30.05 5.65 1.23
CA TYR A 555 30.08 4.20 1.06
C TYR A 555 30.56 3.47 2.34
N ASN A 556 31.54 4.03 3.07
CA ASN A 556 32.03 3.42 4.31
C ASN A 556 31.00 3.48 5.46
N GLN A 557 30.35 4.64 5.65
CA GLN A 557 29.30 4.81 6.67
C GLN A 557 28.13 3.86 6.40
N SER A 558 27.72 3.75 5.13
CA SER A 558 26.68 2.82 4.70
C SER A 558 27.04 1.36 5.01
N TRP A 559 28.30 0.96 4.82
CA TRP A 559 28.77 -0.38 5.16
C TRP A 559 28.85 -0.63 6.67
N ASN A 560 29.29 0.34 7.46
CA ASN A 560 29.29 0.24 8.91
C ASN A 560 27.87 0.07 9.47
N MET A 561 26.93 0.88 8.98
CA MET A 561 25.52 0.75 9.31
C MET A 561 24.98 -0.63 8.92
N ARG A 562 25.25 -1.13 7.70
CA ARG A 562 24.89 -2.50 7.27
C ARG A 562 25.39 -3.59 8.23
N THR A 563 26.62 -3.47 8.72
CA THR A 563 27.15 -4.40 9.73
C THR A 563 26.31 -4.38 11.01
N LEU A 564 25.99 -3.19 11.53
CA LEU A 564 25.19 -3.05 12.74
C LEU A 564 23.76 -3.60 12.56
N ILE A 565 23.14 -3.39 11.39
CA ILE A 565 21.83 -3.98 11.07
C ILE A 565 21.89 -5.50 11.02
N MET A 566 22.92 -6.07 10.40
CA MET A 566 23.10 -7.52 10.33
C MET A 566 23.26 -8.12 11.74
N MET A 567 24.02 -7.43 12.61
CA MET A 567 24.12 -7.78 14.02
C MET A 567 22.80 -7.65 14.77
N ALA A 568 21.98 -6.64 14.45
CA ALA A 568 20.67 -6.46 15.05
C ALA A 568 19.70 -7.59 14.66
N ARG A 569 19.67 -7.97 13.39
CA ARG A 569 18.88 -9.11 12.89
C ARG A 569 19.33 -10.43 13.52
N ALA A 570 20.64 -10.62 13.70
CA ALA A 570 21.19 -11.80 14.36
C ALA A 570 20.99 -11.81 15.89
N GLY A 571 20.37 -10.76 16.47
CA GLY A 571 20.14 -10.64 17.91
C GLY A 571 21.40 -10.37 18.73
N VAL A 572 22.49 -9.95 18.10
CA VAL A 572 23.77 -9.64 18.78
C VAL A 572 23.71 -8.29 19.49
N LEU A 573 22.99 -7.33 18.90
CA LEU A 573 22.74 -6.01 19.47
C LEU A 573 21.32 -5.51 19.13
N GLY A 574 20.88 -4.43 19.78
CA GLY A 574 19.75 -3.61 19.36
C GLY A 574 20.26 -2.27 18.84
N LEU A 575 19.64 -1.74 17.78
CA LEU A 575 19.89 -0.36 17.34
C LEU A 575 19.16 0.58 18.30
N GLU A 576 19.83 1.48 19.00
CA GLU A 576 19.18 2.41 19.92
C GLU A 576 19.26 3.84 19.37
N SER A 577 18.51 4.75 19.98
CA SER A 577 18.65 6.19 19.72
C SER A 577 18.60 6.92 21.04
N GLN A 578 19.54 7.84 21.24
CA GLN A 578 19.48 8.78 22.35
C GLN A 578 18.87 10.10 21.88
N PRO A 579 18.04 10.73 22.72
CA PRO A 579 17.66 12.10 22.46
C PRO A 579 18.93 12.97 22.48
N PRO A 580 19.19 13.78 21.45
CA PRO A 580 20.33 14.67 21.46
C PRO A 580 20.20 15.70 22.59
N ALA A 581 21.35 16.16 23.08
CA ALA A 581 21.39 17.21 24.09
C ALA A 581 20.73 18.48 23.54
N ARG A 582 19.90 19.14 24.36
CA ARG A 582 19.39 20.47 23.99
C ARG A 582 20.54 21.46 24.02
N ILE A 583 20.84 22.06 22.88
CA ILE A 583 21.63 23.29 22.85
C ILE A 583 20.66 24.47 23.00
N ALA A 584 20.90 25.31 24.00
CA ALA A 584 20.16 26.57 24.17
C ALA A 584 20.79 27.66 23.31
N GLN A 585 19.97 28.58 22.80
CA GLN A 585 20.46 29.82 22.21
C GLN A 585 21.12 30.65 23.31
N GLN A 586 22.33 31.11 23.06
CA GLN A 586 23.04 31.95 24.02
C GLN A 586 22.47 33.39 23.98
N GLU A 587 22.51 34.12 25.09
CA GLU A 587 21.90 35.47 25.19
C GLU A 587 22.45 36.47 24.14
N GLU A 588 23.69 36.29 23.70
CA GLU A 588 24.36 37.13 22.69
C GLU A 588 24.35 36.53 21.27
N GLU A 589 23.76 35.35 21.09
CA GLU A 589 23.77 34.61 19.82
C GLU A 589 22.56 35.00 18.96
N SER A 590 22.81 35.50 17.75
CA SER A 590 21.74 35.75 16.78
C SER A 590 21.01 34.45 16.40
N GLU A 591 19.74 34.54 16.02
CA GLU A 591 18.94 33.37 15.61
C GLU A 591 19.62 32.57 14.47
N ALA A 592 20.22 33.26 13.49
CA ALA A 592 20.96 32.63 12.40
C ALA A 592 22.23 31.90 12.86
N ALA A 593 22.94 32.43 13.86
CA ALA A 593 24.13 31.79 14.42
C ALA A 593 23.77 30.55 15.24
N PHE A 594 22.66 30.62 15.98
CA PHE A 594 22.09 29.48 16.69
C PHE A 594 21.64 28.38 15.74
N GLU A 595 21.01 28.73 14.62
CA GLU A 595 20.65 27.78 13.57
C GLU A 595 21.88 27.08 12.98
N LEU A 596 22.96 27.81 12.67
CA LEU A 596 24.18 27.23 12.13
C LEU A 596 24.83 26.23 13.12
N ARG A 597 24.96 26.62 14.39
CA ARG A 597 25.51 25.76 15.45
C ARG A 597 24.62 24.56 15.74
N SER A 598 23.31 24.75 15.65
CA SER A 598 22.33 23.66 15.68
C SER A 598 22.57 22.70 14.53
N ASP A 599 22.68 23.18 13.30
CA ASP A 599 22.91 22.33 12.14
C ASP A 599 24.24 21.54 12.23
N GLU A 600 25.31 22.15 12.76
CA GLU A 600 26.57 21.45 13.05
C GLU A 600 26.40 20.37 14.13
N HIS A 601 25.74 20.69 15.25
CA HIS A 601 25.44 19.72 16.32
C HIS A 601 24.61 18.53 15.80
N TRP A 602 23.65 18.79 14.92
CA TRP A 602 22.85 17.74 14.28
C TRP A 602 23.65 16.93 13.27
N SER A 603 24.54 17.56 12.50
CA SER A 603 25.46 16.86 11.59
C SER A 603 26.36 15.86 12.34
N GLU A 604 26.89 16.25 13.51
CA GLU A 604 27.65 15.33 14.37
C GLU A 604 26.80 14.19 14.92
N TYR A 605 25.57 14.48 15.37
CA TYR A 605 24.62 13.46 15.83
C TYR A 605 24.34 12.41 14.75
N PHE A 606 24.21 12.79 13.47
CA PHE A 606 23.96 11.85 12.37
C PHE A 606 25.14 10.96 12.01
N GLN A 607 26.37 11.32 12.42
CA GLN A 607 27.54 10.48 12.22
C GLN A 607 27.66 9.38 13.28
N ARG A 608 26.87 9.47 14.35
CA ARG A 608 26.89 8.54 15.47
C ARG A 608 25.59 7.74 15.54
N THR A 609 25.69 6.52 16.03
CA THR A 609 24.52 5.69 16.34
C THR A 609 24.70 5.05 17.70
N VAL A 610 23.62 4.87 18.43
CA VAL A 610 23.66 4.16 19.71
C VAL A 610 23.30 2.70 19.47
N VAL A 611 23.97 1.78 20.15
CA VAL A 611 23.65 0.34 20.11
C VAL A 611 23.60 -0.23 21.53
N GLY A 612 22.64 -1.11 21.77
CA GLY A 612 22.52 -1.89 23.00
C GLY A 612 23.05 -3.31 22.77
N LEU A 613 24.05 -3.76 23.52
CA LEU A 613 24.59 -5.11 23.40
C LEU A 613 23.63 -6.13 24.02
N ALA A 614 23.20 -7.11 23.22
CA ALA A 614 22.30 -8.18 23.66
C ALA A 614 23.04 -9.49 23.94
N GLU A 615 24.21 -9.71 23.33
CA GLU A 615 25.01 -10.92 23.50
C GLU A 615 26.41 -10.61 24.05
N LEU A 616 26.76 -11.14 25.23
CA LEU A 616 28.07 -10.95 25.88
C LEU A 616 29.27 -11.48 25.08
N GLY A 617 29.03 -12.39 24.13
CA GLY A 617 30.05 -13.03 23.29
C GLY A 617 30.38 -12.30 21.98
N HIS A 618 29.88 -11.07 21.78
CA HIS A 618 29.96 -10.33 20.52
C HIS A 618 31.39 -10.03 20.02
N LEU A 619 32.42 -10.08 20.88
CA LEU A 619 33.84 -9.94 20.50
C LEU A 619 34.54 -11.29 20.27
N SER A 620 33.89 -12.41 20.57
CA SER A 620 34.41 -13.72 20.17
C SER A 620 34.14 -13.92 18.69
N ARG A 621 35.20 -14.03 17.89
CA ARG A 621 35.09 -14.27 16.45
C ARG A 621 34.25 -15.51 16.16
N GLU A 622 34.44 -16.59 16.92
CA GLU A 622 33.69 -17.83 16.74
C GLU A 622 32.19 -17.64 16.94
N ARG A 623 31.78 -16.97 18.02
CA ARG A 623 30.36 -16.71 18.31
C ARG A 623 29.75 -15.71 17.34
N PHE A 624 30.50 -14.65 17.01
CA PHE A 624 30.07 -13.65 16.03
C PHE A 624 29.80 -14.31 14.67
N VAL A 625 30.76 -15.10 14.17
CA VAL A 625 30.63 -15.84 12.91
C VAL A 625 29.47 -16.84 12.99
N ALA A 626 29.26 -17.53 14.11
CA ALA A 626 28.14 -18.45 14.26
C ALA A 626 26.77 -17.75 14.16
N ARG A 627 26.60 -16.59 14.81
CA ARG A 627 25.35 -15.82 14.79
C ARG A 627 25.09 -15.13 13.45
N ILE A 628 26.10 -14.42 12.95
CA ILE A 628 26.02 -13.68 11.69
C ILE A 628 25.96 -14.64 10.50
N GLY A 629 26.70 -15.75 10.56
CA GLY A 629 26.70 -16.80 9.56
C GLY A 629 25.31 -17.43 9.39
N GLN A 630 24.56 -17.66 10.47
CA GLN A 630 23.16 -18.12 10.39
C GLN A 630 22.29 -17.13 9.62
N GLU A 631 22.42 -15.83 9.88
CA GLU A 631 21.60 -14.81 9.20
C GLU A 631 22.00 -14.61 7.74
N ARG A 632 23.29 -14.74 7.43
CA ARG A 632 23.77 -14.79 6.04
C ARG A 632 23.23 -16.01 5.32
N GLN A 633 23.29 -17.20 5.94
CA GLN A 633 22.78 -18.43 5.36
C GLN A 633 21.28 -18.30 5.06
N ARG A 634 20.48 -17.78 5.98
CA ARG A 634 19.06 -17.47 5.73
C ARG A 634 18.85 -16.55 4.54
N SER A 635 19.66 -15.50 4.40
CA SER A 635 19.58 -14.59 3.26
C SER A 635 19.91 -15.30 1.93
N PHE A 636 20.89 -16.22 1.93
CA PHE A 636 21.22 -17.05 0.76
C PHE A 636 20.14 -18.10 0.45
N ASP A 637 19.56 -18.74 1.47
CA ASP A 637 18.47 -19.71 1.31
C ASP A 637 17.23 -19.02 0.72
N ALA A 638 16.87 -17.85 1.23
CA ALA A 638 15.76 -17.04 0.71
C ALA A 638 16.01 -16.59 -0.75
N ALA A 639 17.24 -16.21 -1.09
CA ALA A 639 17.60 -15.87 -2.47
C ALA A 639 17.54 -17.10 -3.40
N THR A 640 17.94 -18.27 -2.90
CA THR A 640 17.88 -19.54 -3.63
C THR A 640 16.44 -19.97 -3.90
N GLU A 641 15.57 -19.91 -2.89
CA GLU A 641 14.14 -20.20 -3.06
C GLU A 641 13.49 -19.22 -4.04
N ASN A 642 13.79 -17.92 -3.95
CA ASN A 642 13.30 -16.93 -4.91
C ASN A 642 13.73 -17.26 -6.35
N ARG A 643 14.98 -17.69 -6.54
CA ARG A 643 15.48 -18.13 -7.85
C ARG A 643 14.72 -19.36 -8.36
N GLU A 644 14.49 -20.36 -7.53
CA GLU A 644 13.70 -21.54 -7.92
C GLU A 644 12.27 -21.18 -8.33
N LEU A 645 11.64 -20.23 -7.62
CA LEU A 645 10.31 -19.74 -7.97
C LEU A 645 10.33 -18.98 -9.32
N LEU A 646 11.35 -18.17 -9.56
CA LEU A 646 11.53 -17.45 -10.80
C LEU A 646 11.79 -18.40 -11.98
N ASP A 647 12.63 -19.41 -11.82
CA ASP A 647 12.89 -20.43 -12.86
C ASP A 647 11.61 -21.18 -13.25
N LYS A 648 10.72 -21.46 -12.27
CA LYS A 648 9.38 -22.04 -12.53
C LYS A 648 8.41 -21.09 -13.22
N LEU A 649 8.52 -19.77 -12.95
CA LEU A 649 7.77 -18.76 -13.72
C LEU A 649 8.25 -18.75 -15.17
N LEU A 650 9.57 -18.72 -15.39
CA LEU A 650 10.21 -18.66 -16.70
C LEU A 650 9.93 -19.90 -17.56
N SER A 651 9.87 -21.08 -16.94
CA SER A 651 9.48 -22.31 -17.65
C SER A 651 8.00 -22.34 -18.04
N GLY A 652 7.18 -21.48 -17.44
CA GLY A 652 5.72 -21.49 -17.59
C GLY A 652 5.06 -22.78 -17.13
N SER A 653 5.75 -23.67 -16.39
CA SER A 653 5.26 -25.02 -16.05
C SER A 653 4.37 -25.04 -14.81
N THR A 654 4.40 -23.99 -14.00
CA THR A 654 3.61 -23.86 -12.76
C THR A 654 2.66 -22.67 -12.88
N GLU A 655 1.46 -22.81 -12.31
CA GLU A 655 0.49 -21.72 -12.26
C GLU A 655 1.08 -20.53 -11.49
N VAL A 656 0.97 -19.32 -12.04
CA VAL A 656 1.53 -18.11 -11.41
C VAL A 656 0.93 -17.86 -10.02
N SER A 657 -0.36 -18.16 -9.83
CA SER A 657 -1.01 -17.97 -8.52
C SER A 657 -0.44 -18.90 -7.44
N LEU A 658 -0.01 -20.11 -7.80
CA LEU A 658 0.62 -21.07 -6.89
C LEU A 658 2.02 -20.60 -6.48
N LEU A 659 2.78 -20.05 -7.44
CA LEU A 659 4.11 -19.49 -7.16
C LEU A 659 4.02 -18.30 -6.18
N LEU A 660 3.05 -17.41 -6.40
CA LEU A 660 2.83 -16.24 -5.55
C LEU A 660 2.22 -16.61 -4.18
N ASP A 661 1.34 -17.61 -4.12
CA ASP A 661 0.87 -18.17 -2.85
C ASP A 661 2.05 -18.70 -2.03
N ARG A 662 2.95 -19.48 -2.64
CA ARG A 662 4.15 -19.98 -1.96
C ARG A 662 5.06 -18.85 -1.49
N LEU A 663 5.17 -17.76 -2.26
CA LEU A 663 6.01 -16.62 -1.91
C LEU A 663 5.50 -15.81 -0.71
N TYR A 664 4.18 -15.62 -0.60
CA TYR A 664 3.59 -14.73 0.42
C TYR A 664 2.89 -15.44 1.58
N ARG A 665 2.57 -16.74 1.45
CA ARG A 665 1.94 -17.50 2.53
C ARG A 665 2.87 -17.58 3.73
N SER A 666 2.29 -17.42 4.90
CA SER A 666 2.95 -17.64 6.17
C SER A 666 2.04 -18.47 7.08
N ASN A 667 2.63 -19.48 7.73
CA ASN A 667 1.96 -20.27 8.75
C ASN A 667 2.54 -20.01 10.15
N ALA A 668 3.37 -18.97 10.30
CA ALA A 668 3.95 -18.64 11.59
C ALA A 668 2.85 -18.20 12.58
N PRO A 669 2.86 -18.69 13.84
CA PRO A 669 1.89 -18.29 14.86
C PRO A 669 1.85 -16.77 15.04
N GLY A 670 0.64 -16.18 15.07
CA GLY A 670 0.46 -14.72 15.15
C GLY A 670 0.84 -13.95 13.88
N ARG A 671 1.34 -14.62 12.84
CA ARG A 671 1.72 -14.06 11.53
C ARG A 671 1.19 -14.91 10.38
N SER A 672 0.05 -15.56 10.58
CA SER A 672 -0.54 -16.36 9.52
C SER A 672 -1.03 -15.45 8.40
N VAL A 673 -0.60 -15.75 7.18
CA VAL A 673 -1.02 -15.06 5.97
C VAL A 673 -1.62 -16.10 5.04
N ILE A 674 -2.94 -16.00 4.85
CA ILE A 674 -3.66 -16.79 3.87
C ILE A 674 -3.78 -15.95 2.59
N VAL A 675 -3.29 -16.49 1.49
CA VAL A 675 -3.35 -15.83 0.18
C VAL A 675 -4.59 -16.34 -0.57
N SER A 676 -5.49 -15.42 -0.92
CA SER A 676 -6.57 -15.74 -1.87
C SER A 676 -6.03 -15.72 -3.28
N ARG A 677 -5.92 -16.89 -3.89
CA ARG A 677 -5.35 -17.06 -5.24
C ARG A 677 -6.29 -16.50 -6.30
N ALA A 678 -5.71 -15.91 -7.32
CA ALA A 678 -6.38 -15.41 -8.52
C ALA A 678 -5.35 -15.38 -9.66
N CYS A 679 -5.78 -15.63 -10.90
CA CYS A 679 -4.93 -15.55 -12.07
C CYS A 679 -5.74 -15.17 -13.31
N GLY A 680 -5.42 -14.04 -13.95
CA GLY A 680 -6.09 -13.62 -15.19
C GLY A 680 -5.82 -14.51 -16.41
N GLY A 681 -4.94 -15.50 -16.26
CA GLY A 681 -4.48 -16.41 -17.31
C GLY A 681 -2.96 -16.49 -17.33
N CYS A 682 -2.41 -17.71 -17.40
CA CYS A 682 -0.98 -17.98 -17.50
C CYS A 682 -0.73 -19.15 -18.46
N PRO A 683 0.53 -19.54 -18.77
CA PRO A 683 0.78 -20.64 -19.70
C PRO A 683 0.11 -21.96 -19.30
N VAL A 684 0.02 -22.27 -18.01
CA VAL A 684 -0.67 -23.47 -17.51
C VAL A 684 -2.17 -23.42 -17.80
N HIS A 685 -2.81 -22.29 -17.52
CA HIS A 685 -4.23 -22.04 -17.79
C HIS A 685 -4.57 -22.20 -19.27
N ARG A 686 -3.75 -21.62 -20.16
CA ARG A 686 -4.00 -21.72 -21.61
C ARG A 686 -3.88 -23.16 -22.13
N ARG A 687 -2.86 -23.91 -21.70
CA ARG A 687 -2.73 -25.34 -22.05
C ARG A 687 -3.89 -26.19 -21.51
N ALA A 688 -4.48 -25.80 -20.39
CA ALA A 688 -5.66 -26.45 -19.82
C ALA A 688 -6.98 -25.96 -20.45
N GLY A 689 -6.97 -24.95 -21.32
CA GLY A 689 -8.17 -24.34 -21.89
C GLY A 689 -9.08 -23.66 -20.85
N THR A 690 -8.53 -23.24 -19.70
CA THR A 690 -9.28 -22.68 -18.58
C THR A 690 -8.59 -21.41 -18.06
N ALA A 691 -9.34 -20.46 -17.52
CA ALA A 691 -8.79 -19.37 -16.71
C ALA A 691 -9.55 -19.34 -15.39
N ASP A 692 -8.82 -19.30 -14.26
CA ASP A 692 -9.42 -19.19 -12.94
C ASP A 692 -9.62 -17.71 -12.57
N THR A 693 -10.73 -17.16 -13.02
CA THR A 693 -11.18 -15.81 -12.64
C THR A 693 -12.04 -15.81 -11.38
N ASP A 694 -12.37 -16.99 -10.83
CA ASP A 694 -13.23 -17.12 -9.66
C ASP A 694 -12.36 -17.18 -8.40
N TYR A 695 -12.27 -16.05 -7.71
CA TYR A 695 -11.47 -15.94 -6.49
C TYR A 695 -12.32 -15.52 -5.29
N SER A 696 -11.96 -16.01 -4.11
CA SER A 696 -12.73 -15.76 -2.88
C SER A 696 -12.37 -14.42 -2.22
N ALA A 697 -13.32 -13.88 -1.45
CA ALA A 697 -13.06 -12.72 -0.60
C ALA A 697 -11.95 -13.04 0.42
N PRO A 698 -10.87 -12.25 0.47
CA PRO A 698 -9.73 -12.57 1.31
C PRO A 698 -10.13 -12.61 2.78
N PRO A 699 -9.56 -13.55 3.56
CA PRO A 699 -9.66 -13.50 5.00
C PRO A 699 -9.14 -12.14 5.50
N ALA A 700 -9.81 -11.60 6.49
CA ALA A 700 -9.41 -10.36 7.15
C ALA A 700 -9.74 -10.53 8.63
N TYR A 701 -8.72 -10.42 9.46
CA TYR A 701 -8.83 -10.51 10.90
C TYR A 701 -8.25 -9.23 11.49
N GLY A 702 -8.94 -8.66 12.48
CA GLY A 702 -8.42 -7.57 13.28
C GLY A 702 -7.37 -8.07 14.27
N ILE A 703 -6.71 -7.12 14.93
CA ILE A 703 -5.75 -7.42 16.01
C ILE A 703 -6.41 -8.11 17.22
N GLU A 704 -5.64 -8.94 17.91
CA GLU A 704 -6.11 -9.71 19.07
C GLU A 704 -5.98 -8.91 20.38
N GLN A 705 -4.92 -8.11 20.53
CA GLN A 705 -4.65 -7.34 21.74
C GLN A 705 -5.05 -5.88 21.53
N VAL A 706 -6.24 -5.54 22.02
CA VAL A 706 -6.73 -4.15 22.04
C VAL A 706 -6.37 -3.46 23.36
N GLY A 707 -6.50 -2.13 23.42
CA GLY A 707 -6.35 -1.37 24.66
C GLY A 707 -7.26 -1.89 25.78
N ARG A 708 -6.84 -1.76 27.04
CA ARG A 708 -7.66 -2.15 28.20
C ARG A 708 -8.78 -1.13 28.42
N PHE A 709 -9.96 -1.63 28.81
CA PHE A 709 -11.12 -0.80 29.14
C PHE A 709 -11.42 -0.90 30.63
N ASP A 710 -11.68 0.25 31.27
CA ASP A 710 -12.11 0.29 32.66
C ASP A 710 -13.61 0.00 32.75
N LEU A 711 -13.95 -1.13 33.37
CA LEU A 711 -15.32 -1.57 33.61
C LEU A 711 -15.71 -1.47 35.09
N GLY A 712 -14.87 -0.84 35.92
CA GLY A 712 -15.10 -0.72 37.36
C GLY A 712 -16.42 -0.01 37.69
N LEU A 713 -16.81 0.98 36.89
CA LEU A 713 -18.11 1.65 37.05
C LEU A 713 -19.27 0.68 36.83
N PHE A 714 -19.26 -0.10 35.75
CA PHE A 714 -20.34 -1.05 35.47
C PHE A 714 -20.41 -2.13 36.56
N ALA A 715 -19.27 -2.71 36.93
CA ALA A 715 -19.19 -3.71 38.00
C ALA A 715 -19.67 -3.17 39.35
N GLY A 716 -19.38 -1.90 39.67
CA GLY A 716 -19.83 -1.24 40.89
C GLY A 716 -21.34 -0.95 40.92
N ARG A 717 -21.94 -0.63 39.76
CA ARG A 717 -23.39 -0.37 39.64
C ARG A 717 -24.21 -1.66 39.62
N PHE A 718 -23.65 -2.74 39.09
CA PHE A 718 -24.32 -4.03 38.93
C PHE A 718 -23.49 -5.20 39.51
N PRO A 719 -23.20 -5.20 40.83
CA PRO A 719 -22.32 -6.19 41.46
C PRO A 719 -22.86 -7.62 41.44
N GLN A 720 -24.15 -7.79 41.14
CA GLN A 720 -24.80 -9.09 41.02
C GLN A 720 -24.54 -9.80 39.68
N LEU A 721 -24.03 -9.09 38.68
CA LEU A 721 -23.81 -9.64 37.33
C LEU A 721 -22.39 -10.21 37.18
N ASP A 722 -22.28 -11.32 36.46
CA ASP A 722 -20.98 -11.89 36.07
C ASP A 722 -20.58 -11.37 34.69
N LEU A 723 -19.47 -10.63 34.64
CA LEU A 723 -18.93 -10.05 33.40
C LEU A 723 -18.24 -11.10 32.51
N ASN A 724 -17.93 -12.29 33.04
CA ASN A 724 -17.34 -13.38 32.27
C ASN A 724 -18.39 -14.13 31.43
N GLU A 725 -19.67 -13.92 31.71
CA GLU A 725 -20.79 -14.46 30.96
C GLU A 725 -21.56 -13.34 30.25
N PRO A 726 -22.22 -13.62 29.12
CA PRO A 726 -23.11 -12.66 28.48
C PRO A 726 -24.24 -12.24 29.43
N ILE A 727 -24.47 -10.95 29.55
CA ILE A 727 -25.57 -10.36 30.30
C ILE A 727 -26.77 -10.22 29.36
N ILE A 728 -27.92 -10.75 29.75
CA ILE A 728 -29.15 -10.59 28.97
C ILE A 728 -29.89 -9.35 29.45
N LEU A 729 -30.04 -8.35 28.58
CA LEU A 729 -30.92 -7.21 28.83
C LEU A 729 -32.25 -7.45 28.10
N ALA A 730 -33.27 -7.86 28.85
CA ALA A 730 -34.59 -8.15 28.30
C ALA A 730 -35.33 -6.84 27.99
N VAL A 731 -35.69 -6.62 26.72
CA VAL A 731 -36.45 -5.46 26.25
C VAL A 731 -37.91 -5.84 26.08
N ASP A 732 -38.83 -5.02 26.60
CA ASP A 732 -40.26 -5.29 26.53
C ASP A 732 -40.78 -5.36 25.09
N ASP A 733 -41.79 -6.19 24.87
CA ASP A 733 -42.51 -6.30 23.60
C ASP A 733 -43.77 -5.42 23.61
N PRO A 734 -44.09 -4.72 22.50
CA PRO A 734 -43.29 -4.60 21.27
C PRO A 734 -42.04 -3.72 21.48
N VAL A 735 -40.95 -4.08 20.81
CA VAL A 735 -39.68 -3.33 20.91
C VAL A 735 -39.84 -1.91 20.35
N ASP A 736 -39.50 -0.92 21.16
CA ASP A 736 -39.38 0.48 20.75
C ASP A 736 -37.93 0.82 20.39
N ASP A 737 -37.67 1.01 19.09
CA ASP A 737 -36.35 1.36 18.55
C ASP A 737 -35.77 2.63 19.21
N ALA A 738 -36.59 3.64 19.53
CA ALA A 738 -36.11 4.87 20.16
C ALA A 738 -35.64 4.62 21.60
N ALA A 739 -36.36 3.78 22.34
CA ALA A 739 -35.95 3.35 23.66
C ALA A 739 -34.65 2.53 23.61
N VAL A 740 -34.52 1.61 22.65
CA VAL A 740 -33.29 0.83 22.43
C VAL A 740 -32.09 1.72 22.13
N VAL A 741 -32.24 2.68 21.21
CA VAL A 741 -31.17 3.65 20.90
C VAL A 741 -30.80 4.49 22.13
N GLY A 742 -31.78 4.84 22.97
CA GLY A 742 -31.54 5.51 24.25
C GLY A 742 -30.67 4.69 25.20
N LEU A 743 -30.92 3.38 25.31
CA LEU A 743 -30.12 2.47 26.14
C LEU A 743 -28.69 2.33 25.59
N LEU A 744 -28.53 2.18 24.27
CA LEU A 744 -27.22 2.09 23.63
C LEU A 744 -26.38 3.34 23.89
N ARG A 745 -27.01 4.52 23.87
CA ARG A 745 -26.35 5.78 24.20
C ARG A 745 -25.77 5.74 25.61
N ASP A 746 -26.54 5.28 26.59
CA ASP A 746 -26.11 5.21 27.99
C ASP A 746 -24.96 4.19 28.16
N PHE A 747 -25.04 3.04 27.48
CA PHE A 747 -23.94 2.06 27.43
C PHE A 747 -22.64 2.63 26.88
N VAL A 748 -22.71 3.38 25.78
CA VAL A 748 -21.52 3.98 25.16
C VAL A 748 -20.96 5.11 26.02
N ALA A 749 -21.84 5.98 26.54
CA ALA A 749 -21.46 7.17 27.31
C ALA A 749 -20.88 6.82 28.69
N MET A 750 -21.48 5.87 29.40
CA MET A 750 -21.16 5.61 30.80
C MET A 750 -20.33 4.34 31.00
N PHE A 751 -20.62 3.28 30.25
CA PHE A 751 -20.08 1.95 30.53
C PHE A 751 -19.00 1.51 29.55
N GLY A 752 -18.44 2.45 28.80
CA GLY A 752 -17.27 2.20 27.98
C GLY A 752 -17.52 1.24 26.81
N VAL A 753 -18.77 1.04 26.38
CA VAL A 753 -19.07 0.22 25.21
C VAL A 753 -18.42 0.80 23.96
N ARG A 754 -17.76 -0.05 23.18
CA ARG A 754 -17.00 0.31 21.96
C ARG A 754 -17.39 -0.48 20.73
N GLU A 755 -18.28 -1.47 20.85
CA GLU A 755 -18.85 -2.18 19.72
C GLU A 755 -20.37 -2.38 19.91
N ILE A 756 -21.12 -2.08 18.85
CA ILE A 756 -22.54 -2.40 18.75
C ILE A 756 -22.72 -3.34 17.56
N ALA A 757 -23.27 -4.52 17.81
CA ALA A 757 -23.66 -5.47 16.77
C ALA A 757 -25.18 -5.48 16.61
N THR A 758 -25.65 -5.33 15.37
CA THR A 758 -27.08 -5.26 15.05
C THR A 758 -27.36 -5.78 13.65
N SER A 759 -28.61 -6.08 13.31
CA SER A 759 -29.00 -6.40 11.93
C SER A 759 -28.75 -5.22 10.98
N ALA A 760 -28.57 -5.52 9.69
CA ALA A 760 -28.51 -4.49 8.66
C ALA A 760 -29.82 -3.68 8.58
N ALA A 761 -30.96 -4.35 8.78
CA ALA A 761 -32.29 -3.73 8.76
C ALA A 761 -32.46 -2.69 9.87
N PHE A 762 -32.11 -3.01 11.12
CA PHE A 762 -32.17 -2.09 12.24
C PHE A 762 -31.24 -0.90 12.02
N ARG A 763 -30.01 -1.14 11.53
CA ARG A 763 -29.04 -0.08 11.20
C ARG A 763 -29.58 0.90 10.17
N GLN A 764 -30.28 0.40 9.14
CA GLN A 764 -30.86 1.22 8.08
C GLN A 764 -32.05 2.06 8.57
N ARG A 765 -32.92 1.50 9.41
CA ARG A 765 -34.10 2.21 9.94
C ARG A 765 -33.76 3.23 11.03
N ASN A 766 -32.62 3.08 11.71
CA ASN A 766 -32.21 3.91 12.85
C ASN A 766 -30.95 4.75 12.57
N PRO A 767 -31.07 5.90 11.87
CA PRO A 767 -29.93 6.76 11.55
C PRO A 767 -29.26 7.36 12.79
N ALA A 768 -29.94 7.40 13.93
CA ALA A 768 -29.41 7.88 15.21
C ALA A 768 -28.19 7.09 15.71
N LEU A 769 -28.04 5.82 15.28
CA LEU A 769 -26.85 5.02 15.58
C LEU A 769 -25.55 5.67 15.09
N SER A 770 -25.63 6.46 14.02
CA SER A 770 -24.46 7.13 13.45
C SER A 770 -23.86 8.19 14.37
N ALA A 771 -24.64 8.73 15.31
CA ALA A 771 -24.19 9.76 16.25
C ALA A 771 -23.69 9.19 17.58
N LEU A 772 -23.87 7.89 17.85
CA LEU A 772 -23.52 7.29 19.15
C LEU A 772 -22.02 7.36 19.46
N HIS A 773 -21.17 7.34 18.43
CA HIS A 773 -19.73 7.52 18.63
C HIS A 773 -19.39 8.84 19.33
N LYS A 774 -20.24 9.88 19.25
CA LYS A 774 -19.98 11.18 19.89
C LYS A 774 -20.03 11.11 21.42
N GLN A 775 -20.58 10.01 21.93
CA GLN A 775 -20.75 9.76 23.36
C GLN A 775 -19.56 8.97 23.93
N SER A 776 -18.74 8.34 23.09
CA SER A 776 -17.50 7.72 23.56
C SER A 776 -16.41 8.77 23.75
N GLU A 777 -15.55 8.55 24.75
CA GLU A 777 -14.47 9.46 25.14
C GLU A 777 -13.49 9.79 24.00
N ASP A 778 -13.16 8.80 23.18
CA ASP A 778 -12.23 8.90 22.04
C ASP A 778 -12.95 9.08 20.70
N HIS A 779 -14.27 9.22 20.73
CA HIS A 779 -15.14 9.26 19.55
C HIS A 779 -15.07 8.04 18.62
N VAL A 780 -14.51 6.92 19.10
CA VAL A 780 -14.44 5.66 18.36
C VAL A 780 -15.56 4.75 18.85
N LEU A 781 -16.34 4.21 17.91
CA LEU A 781 -17.37 3.21 18.15
C LEU A 781 -17.52 2.36 16.89
N LEU A 782 -17.40 1.04 17.04
CA LEU A 782 -17.56 0.10 15.93
C LEU A 782 -19.02 -0.29 15.76
N LEU A 783 -19.50 -0.28 14.52
CA LEU A 783 -20.79 -0.87 14.16
C LEU A 783 -20.57 -2.16 13.36
N GLN A 784 -20.99 -3.28 13.95
CA GLN A 784 -20.92 -4.60 13.34
C GLN A 784 -22.31 -5.06 12.89
N THR A 785 -22.39 -5.72 11.74
CA THR A 785 -23.65 -6.35 11.31
C THR A 785 -23.68 -7.82 11.73
N LEU A 786 -24.83 -8.29 12.22
CA LEU A 786 -25.01 -9.69 12.63
C LEU A 786 -24.86 -10.66 11.46
N GLU A 787 -25.28 -10.22 10.26
CA GLU A 787 -25.18 -11.00 9.02
C GLU A 787 -23.71 -11.28 8.66
N GLU A 788 -22.83 -10.29 8.84
CA GLU A 788 -21.39 -10.47 8.62
C GLU A 788 -20.73 -11.28 9.73
N GLU A 789 -21.22 -11.13 10.97
CA GLU A 789 -20.68 -11.85 12.12
C GLU A 789 -20.85 -13.37 11.98
N VAL A 790 -21.97 -13.82 11.42
CA VAL A 790 -22.20 -15.25 11.11
C VAL A 790 -21.12 -15.79 10.15
N LEU A 791 -20.69 -14.99 9.19
CA LEU A 791 -19.63 -15.38 8.25
C LEU A 791 -18.27 -15.33 8.93
N ARG A 792 -18.00 -14.26 9.67
CA ARG A 792 -16.71 -13.99 10.34
C ARG A 792 -16.92 -13.16 11.60
N PRO A 793 -16.84 -13.77 12.80
CA PRO A 793 -16.93 -13.06 14.05
C PRO A 793 -15.80 -12.02 14.21
N SER A 794 -16.13 -10.89 14.84
CA SER A 794 -15.18 -9.84 15.20
C SER A 794 -14.12 -10.42 16.17
N SER A 795 -12.84 -10.26 15.82
CA SER A 795 -11.71 -10.74 16.64
C SER A 795 -11.33 -9.79 17.78
N TYR A 796 -11.88 -8.58 17.81
CA TYR A 796 -11.55 -7.58 18.83
C TYR A 796 -12.23 -7.92 20.16
N GLU A 797 -11.48 -7.97 21.27
CA GLU A 797 -12.08 -8.15 22.61
C GLU A 797 -12.57 -6.81 23.20
N LEU A 798 -13.62 -6.24 22.60
CA LEU A 798 -14.21 -4.96 23.03
C LEU A 798 -15.44 -5.13 23.94
N PRO A 799 -15.68 -4.21 24.89
CA PRO A 799 -16.98 -4.07 25.56
C PRO A 799 -18.08 -3.86 24.52
N ARG A 800 -19.06 -4.75 24.50
CA ARG A 800 -19.98 -4.92 23.37
C ARG A 800 -21.43 -5.01 23.80
N VAL A 801 -22.30 -4.39 23.01
CA VAL A 801 -23.76 -4.64 23.03
C VAL A 801 -24.17 -5.33 21.72
N THR A 802 -25.00 -6.37 21.82
CA THR A 802 -25.58 -7.09 20.66
C THR A 802 -27.09 -6.96 20.68
N LEU A 803 -27.66 -6.42 19.62
CA LEU A 803 -29.09 -6.22 19.46
C LEU A 803 -29.71 -7.40 18.71
N TRP A 804 -30.59 -8.14 19.39
CA TRP A 804 -31.41 -9.21 18.84
C TRP A 804 -32.89 -8.88 19.01
N THR A 805 -33.31 -7.77 18.40
CA THR A 805 -34.67 -7.21 18.53
C THR A 805 -35.52 -7.39 17.28
N ASP A 806 -34.90 -7.54 16.10
CA ASP A 806 -35.59 -7.67 14.80
C ASP A 806 -36.12 -9.08 14.50
N ALA A 807 -35.72 -10.07 15.29
CA ALA A 807 -35.99 -11.49 15.03
C ALA A 807 -36.95 -12.07 16.08
N THR A 808 -38.13 -11.46 16.23
CA THR A 808 -39.13 -11.84 17.24
C THR A 808 -39.52 -13.32 17.07
N GLY A 809 -39.38 -14.12 18.12
CA GLY A 809 -39.62 -15.57 18.08
C GLY A 809 -38.50 -16.43 17.50
N ALA A 810 -37.43 -15.83 16.96
CA ALA A 810 -36.22 -16.56 16.56
C ALA A 810 -35.27 -16.73 17.74
N THR A 811 -34.58 -17.87 17.80
CA THR A 811 -33.59 -18.12 18.85
C THR A 811 -32.28 -17.40 18.61
N LEU A 812 -31.65 -16.95 19.70
CA LEU A 812 -30.31 -16.38 19.67
C LEU A 812 -29.27 -17.39 19.12
N PRO A 813 -28.35 -16.97 18.24
CA PRO A 813 -27.25 -17.82 17.81
C PRO A 813 -26.37 -18.23 18.99
N LYS A 814 -26.14 -19.54 19.15
CA LYS A 814 -25.34 -20.10 20.27
C LYS A 814 -23.92 -19.55 20.34
N HIS A 815 -23.33 -19.16 19.21
CA HIS A 815 -21.98 -18.61 19.18
C HIS A 815 -21.88 -17.28 19.96
N LEU A 816 -22.97 -16.53 20.10
CA LEU A 816 -22.98 -15.28 20.85
C LEU A 816 -22.62 -15.49 22.32
N PHE A 817 -22.90 -16.67 22.87
CA PHE A 817 -22.69 -16.96 24.29
C PHE A 817 -21.30 -17.49 24.63
N ILE A 818 -20.51 -17.84 23.62
CA ILE A 818 -19.13 -18.30 23.78
C ILE A 818 -18.11 -17.26 23.33
N MET A 819 -18.58 -16.05 22.97
CA MET A 819 -17.70 -14.96 22.59
C MET A 819 -16.96 -14.43 23.82
N LYS A 820 -15.63 -14.35 23.71
CA LYS A 820 -14.81 -13.74 24.73
C LYS A 820 -14.86 -12.22 24.60
N ARG A 821 -15.44 -11.56 25.60
CA ARG A 821 -15.61 -10.10 25.66
C ARG A 821 -15.38 -9.63 27.09
N PRO A 822 -14.78 -8.45 27.31
CA PRO A 822 -14.62 -7.91 28.66
C PRO A 822 -15.97 -7.51 29.28
N LEU A 823 -16.95 -7.14 28.45
CA LEU A 823 -18.35 -6.97 28.78
C LEU A 823 -19.17 -7.34 27.54
N HIS A 824 -20.14 -8.23 27.67
CA HIS A 824 -21.07 -8.54 26.59
C HIS A 824 -22.50 -8.44 27.06
N VAL A 825 -23.24 -7.50 26.51
CA VAL A 825 -24.68 -7.37 26.76
C VAL A 825 -25.44 -7.81 25.51
N ILE A 826 -26.33 -8.77 25.65
CA ILE A 826 -27.26 -9.19 24.61
C ILE A 826 -28.61 -8.55 24.93
N MET A 827 -29.00 -7.56 24.13
CA MET A 827 -30.32 -6.95 24.18
C MET A 827 -31.26 -7.78 23.33
N ALA A 828 -32.21 -8.48 23.95
CA ALA A 828 -33.15 -9.33 23.26
C ALA A 828 -34.58 -8.99 23.69
N SER A 829 -35.54 -9.21 22.80
CA SER A 829 -36.96 -9.13 23.14
C SER A 829 -37.29 -10.09 24.30
N ALA A 830 -38.12 -9.68 25.25
CA ALA A 830 -38.50 -10.48 26.40
C ALA A 830 -39.18 -11.81 26.02
N SER A 831 -39.81 -11.89 24.85
CA SER A 831 -40.39 -13.12 24.29
C SER A 831 -39.39 -14.03 23.56
N THR A 832 -38.12 -13.63 23.43
CA THR A 832 -37.09 -14.43 22.73
C THR A 832 -36.93 -15.81 23.41
N PRO A 833 -37.06 -16.93 22.67
CA PRO A 833 -36.89 -18.26 23.23
C PRO A 833 -35.43 -18.51 23.62
N ASP A 834 -35.21 -19.28 24.68
CA ASP A 834 -33.88 -19.74 25.08
C ASP A 834 -33.29 -20.71 24.03
N PRO A 835 -32.06 -20.48 23.51
CA PRO A 835 -31.43 -21.34 22.51
C PRO A 835 -31.03 -22.75 23.01
N TRP A 836 -31.06 -22.99 24.32
CA TRP A 836 -30.83 -24.33 24.91
C TRP A 836 -32.11 -25.03 25.35
N ASN A 837 -33.20 -24.29 25.59
CA ASN A 837 -34.49 -24.87 25.95
C ASN A 837 -35.65 -24.00 25.42
N PHE A 838 -36.20 -24.39 24.27
CA PHE A 838 -37.25 -23.65 23.58
C PHE A 838 -38.57 -23.52 24.36
N ALA A 839 -38.75 -24.25 25.48
CA ALA A 839 -39.94 -24.15 26.32
C ALA A 839 -39.89 -22.98 27.32
N ARG A 840 -38.75 -22.28 27.45
CA ARG A 840 -38.58 -21.10 28.31
C ARG A 840 -38.07 -19.90 27.50
N ARG A 841 -38.32 -18.69 28.02
CA ARG A 841 -37.81 -17.45 27.42
C ARG A 841 -36.43 -17.14 27.98
N ILE A 842 -35.60 -16.45 27.20
CA ILE A 842 -34.25 -16.06 27.61
C ILE A 842 -34.25 -15.12 28.83
N ALA A 843 -35.31 -14.33 29.02
CA ALA A 843 -35.47 -13.50 30.20
C ALA A 843 -35.64 -14.33 31.50
N ASP A 844 -36.02 -15.61 31.39
CA ASP A 844 -36.30 -16.50 32.51
C ASP A 844 -35.11 -17.44 32.84
N THR A 845 -33.96 -17.32 32.15
CA THR A 845 -32.93 -18.38 32.14
C THR A 845 -31.88 -18.35 33.25
N GLY A 846 -31.82 -17.34 34.14
CA GLY A 846 -30.83 -17.37 35.23
C GLY A 846 -30.51 -16.04 35.92
N SER A 847 -29.38 -16.00 36.62
CA SER A 847 -28.91 -14.90 37.47
C SER A 847 -28.22 -13.74 36.73
N ASN A 848 -27.84 -13.91 35.46
CA ASN A 848 -27.14 -12.87 34.66
C ASN A 848 -28.10 -12.11 33.72
N VAL A 849 -29.30 -11.82 34.21
CA VAL A 849 -30.36 -11.10 33.48
C VAL A 849 -30.58 -9.73 34.14
N LEU A 850 -30.66 -8.70 33.31
CA LEU A 850 -30.92 -7.32 33.72
C LEU A 850 -32.23 -6.84 33.08
N ALA A 851 -33.15 -6.30 33.88
CA ALA A 851 -34.35 -5.63 33.36
C ALA A 851 -34.03 -4.19 32.93
N VAL A 852 -34.77 -3.64 31.96
CA VAL A 852 -34.57 -2.25 31.51
C VAL A 852 -34.68 -1.24 32.64
N ASP A 853 -35.63 -1.42 33.57
CA ASP A 853 -35.81 -0.51 34.71
C ASP A 853 -34.64 -0.58 35.70
N GLN A 854 -34.09 -1.78 35.92
CA GLN A 854 -32.90 -1.96 36.75
C GLN A 854 -31.68 -1.29 36.12
N PHE A 855 -31.51 -1.43 34.80
CA PHE A 855 -30.45 -0.74 34.08
C PHE A 855 -30.59 0.78 34.18
N LYS A 856 -31.79 1.33 33.90
CA LYS A 856 -32.06 2.77 33.98
C LYS A 856 -31.84 3.33 35.38
N LEU A 857 -32.18 2.56 36.43
CA LEU A 857 -31.92 2.97 37.81
C LEU A 857 -30.40 3.01 38.08
N GLY A 858 -29.68 1.96 37.69
CA GLY A 858 -28.21 1.88 37.86
C GLY A 858 -27.44 2.91 37.03
N ALA A 859 -27.96 3.32 35.87
CA ALA A 859 -27.38 4.35 35.01
C ALA A 859 -27.67 5.79 35.49
N ARG A 860 -28.67 6.02 36.36
CA ARG A 860 -28.99 7.35 36.91
C ARG A 860 -28.29 7.66 38.23
N LEU A 861 -27.99 6.62 39.00
CA LEU A 861 -27.18 6.72 40.21
C LEU A 861 -25.75 7.09 39.82
#